data_AF-A0A1L7XP67-F1
#
_entry.id   AF-A0A1L7XP67-F1
#
_cell.length_a   1.000
_cell.length_b   1.000
_cell.length_c   1.000
_cell.angle_alpha   90.00
_cell.angle_beta   90.00
_cell.angle_gamma   90.00
#
_symmetry.space_group_name_H-M   'P 1'
#
loop_
_entity.id
_entity.type
_entity.pdbx_description
1 polymer ?
#
loop_
_entity_poly.entity_id
_entity_poly.type
_entity_poly.pdbx_seq_one_letter_code
_entity_poly.pdbx_strand_id
1 'polypeptide(L)'
;MSHQDLAAVWSTLHCRADIDNILQELIGRYFLDVSELTSDRGLFRATAFSHVVALRTIFDLQRTYMQSPHLSFESRTSLLNPDILFSAIKHILGVKISAFCAHDGLPNHDAYCSFIGQALVSGTRALHLHKRRLSLAEYEAVIDKFKQAWGHETLRGVDHFSINVFCQRMLTELSNNEYNHGLSTPACGVIRLQDFYYGLYPLDDDVNAFLLAAKTAIKTSRSSADWFYCALVLYDISWATIAAMIQMCMDNQYYKGLNHSGLARDTALLTLSPRFKMLDHLFKDSTPSPPPGELEWAYEQTQTMLCMAIRAKCFGQECFCLGAHSKYLLELVTLPSEPSSENLLTIIVPVGTTHFHGSFQEYNQTLGENLVTLEARHNILPDVSKELLAFSQKIVDYTNEWCPGIPKSVGYDHRTSTTPDDIYIVNCPELHPVPGKIILPSIEENTSTRPQHANLSPDDIGLLKDVPSRTGCGQCSHYSVTTSARKIEPLSRMSIYIQEKLKERRKMLRTKGDSTTKGPSTAPSSPQSGRAMLSRRHEPLNVPRRSQEPLRHELPTIVNTLPSIRENTLSPTSPETATRLHRSLMGNVDMHGSDLISPAKPSSPATTYVGSSSALSHCSDPLSRPSSRTFSPPPFPTPEETTNLPEVVVPDISKLSSPTSPRSIPSDASSSIFQSPSRKWPFRSRRGPKGASNIPTATFFTSGRTLLLWNDRGACSYDLQNMLAISHRIITPGDILLAAGGTRKSGIVIGNGPIILLRIFQGSTQAPIHEMEIEQVPFVMALSSNDHYLAMKFGNYVRILDTLSGAFFHHKLPPQSGRSGPKDHLVTFSTDCLSFAAATRFEPEKVVTYFCECQNPSNGGFVESSAPFGLVGDDGLSSIVVSDNSALLTTFTEKGYPAYLTLLGGRSSSRVLRDKNQQVGSRIHSTALCATGQNLALLNDRNEIFWIESPFGKERAPTRVGSIKREKSVKREVEIAMPNSDEVLVFWIYKGKGILVTMGRGGGKSKPLELDIDLDHLLESE
;
A
#
# COMPACT_ATOMS: atom_id res chain seq x y z
N MET A 1 2.16 -10.15 10.99
CA MET A 1 2.94 -11.32 11.46
C MET A 1 2.55 -11.64 12.91
N SER A 2 2.74 -12.87 13.36
CA SER A 2 2.61 -13.29 14.77
C SER A 2 4.00 -13.69 15.26
N HIS A 3 4.39 -13.20 16.44
CA HIS A 3 5.76 -13.40 16.93
C HIS A 3 6.06 -14.85 17.32
N GLN A 4 5.02 -15.66 17.63
CA GLN A 4 5.17 -17.07 18.00
C GLN A 4 5.47 -17.96 16.79
N ASP A 5 4.81 -17.69 15.66
CA ASP A 5 5.02 -18.43 14.41
C ASP A 5 6.35 -18.02 13.77
N LEU A 6 6.70 -16.73 13.84
CA LEU A 6 8.04 -16.24 13.50
C LEU A 6 9.12 -16.88 14.38
N ALA A 7 8.89 -17.00 15.68
CA ALA A 7 9.82 -17.65 16.61
C ALA A 7 10.05 -19.13 16.27
N ALA A 8 9.00 -19.88 15.90
CA ALA A 8 9.15 -21.27 15.51
C ALA A 8 9.96 -21.43 14.21
N VAL A 9 9.72 -20.57 13.21
CA VAL A 9 10.50 -20.56 11.97
C VAL A 9 11.95 -20.12 12.24
N TRP A 10 12.16 -19.09 13.06
CA TRP A 10 13.50 -18.62 13.44
C TRP A 10 14.26 -19.64 14.28
N SER A 11 13.63 -20.42 15.16
CA SER A 11 14.32 -21.49 15.91
C SER A 11 14.78 -22.64 15.02
N THR A 12 14.20 -22.78 13.81
CA THR A 12 14.63 -23.76 12.80
C THR A 12 15.71 -23.20 11.85
N LEU A 13 15.75 -21.88 11.64
CA LEU A 13 16.69 -21.19 10.74
C LEU A 13 17.93 -20.58 11.43
N HIS A 14 17.84 -20.24 12.72
CA HIS A 14 18.93 -19.68 13.50
C HIS A 14 20.16 -20.61 13.49
N CYS A 15 21.35 -20.03 13.31
CA CYS A 15 22.63 -20.74 13.14
C CYS A 15 22.69 -21.78 11.99
N ARG A 16 21.74 -21.78 11.03
CA ARG A 16 21.85 -22.59 9.81
C ARG A 16 22.84 -21.99 8.82
N ALA A 17 24.06 -22.55 8.78
CA ALA A 17 25.07 -22.20 7.78
C ALA A 17 24.67 -22.56 6.32
N ASP A 18 23.55 -23.24 6.10
CA ASP A 18 23.00 -23.54 4.77
C ASP A 18 21.80 -22.67 4.39
N ILE A 19 21.55 -21.53 5.05
CA ILE A 19 20.37 -20.70 4.78
C ILE A 19 20.34 -20.08 3.37
N ASP A 20 21.48 -19.79 2.74
CA ASP A 20 21.56 -19.47 1.30
C ASP A 20 20.97 -20.60 0.44
N ASN A 21 21.25 -21.85 0.84
CA ASN A 21 20.77 -23.04 0.16
C ASN A 21 19.26 -23.23 0.38
N ILE A 22 18.73 -22.86 1.55
CA ILE A 22 17.29 -22.83 1.85
C ILE A 22 16.60 -21.76 0.99
N LEU A 23 17.20 -20.57 0.88
CA LEU A 23 16.69 -19.45 0.11
C LEU A 23 16.63 -19.78 -1.40
N GLN A 24 17.68 -20.36 -1.96
CA GLN A 24 17.69 -20.86 -3.34
C GLN A 24 16.66 -21.99 -3.57
N GLU A 25 16.51 -22.92 -2.62
CA GLU A 25 15.58 -24.04 -2.73
C GLU A 25 14.11 -23.59 -2.66
N LEU A 26 13.77 -22.58 -1.85
CA LEU A 26 12.46 -21.94 -1.84
C LEU A 26 12.15 -21.27 -3.19
N ILE A 27 13.12 -20.53 -3.76
CA ILE A 27 12.99 -19.90 -5.08
C ILE A 27 12.78 -20.95 -6.18
N GLY A 28 13.58 -22.03 -6.16
CA GLY A 28 13.43 -23.16 -7.08
C GLY A 28 12.10 -23.88 -6.93
N ARG A 29 11.66 -24.14 -5.70
CA ARG A 29 10.37 -24.78 -5.41
C ARG A 29 9.20 -23.96 -5.91
N TYR A 30 9.21 -22.65 -5.67
CA TYR A 30 8.21 -21.72 -6.22
C TYR A 30 8.12 -21.81 -7.74
N PHE A 31 9.25 -21.82 -8.47
CA PHE A 31 9.20 -21.98 -9.93
C PHE A 31 8.59 -23.32 -10.39
N LEU A 32 8.82 -24.41 -9.65
CA LEU A 32 8.18 -25.70 -9.93
C LEU A 32 6.66 -25.62 -9.71
N ASP A 33 6.22 -25.16 -8.52
CA ASP A 33 4.80 -25.04 -8.18
C ASP A 33 4.05 -24.13 -9.18
N VAL A 34 4.62 -22.99 -9.55
CA VAL A 34 4.05 -22.07 -10.55
C VAL A 34 3.91 -22.71 -11.93
N SER A 35 4.84 -23.59 -12.32
CA SER A 35 4.78 -24.26 -13.63
C SER A 35 3.62 -25.26 -13.74
N GLU A 36 3.20 -25.86 -12.61
CA GLU A 36 2.02 -26.73 -12.52
C GLU A 36 0.71 -25.92 -12.42
N LEU A 37 0.75 -24.73 -11.80
CA LEU A 37 -0.42 -23.90 -11.47
C LEU A 37 -0.88 -22.93 -12.57
N THR A 38 -0.40 -23.07 -13.80
CA THR A 38 -0.65 -22.10 -14.90
C THR A 38 -2.13 -21.84 -15.24
N SER A 39 -3.05 -22.74 -14.86
CA SER A 39 -4.50 -22.61 -15.07
C SER A 39 -5.27 -21.97 -13.89
N ASP A 40 -4.75 -22.01 -12.66
CA ASP A 40 -5.44 -21.49 -11.47
C ASP A 40 -4.77 -20.21 -10.94
N ARG A 41 -5.30 -19.05 -11.37
CA ARG A 41 -4.87 -17.73 -10.91
C ARG A 41 -5.09 -17.49 -9.40
N GLY A 42 -5.98 -18.23 -8.75
CA GLY A 42 -6.20 -18.13 -7.31
C GLY A 42 -5.10 -18.84 -6.54
N LEU A 43 -4.89 -20.12 -6.84
CA LEU A 43 -3.86 -20.95 -6.20
C LEU A 43 -2.44 -20.45 -6.53
N PHE A 44 -2.19 -20.00 -7.76
CA PHE A 44 -0.95 -19.32 -8.14
C PHE A 44 -0.62 -18.12 -7.23
N ARG A 45 -1.61 -17.26 -6.93
CA ARG A 45 -1.41 -16.10 -6.04
C ARG A 45 -1.21 -16.50 -4.59
N ALA A 46 -1.92 -17.50 -4.09
CA ALA A 46 -1.71 -18.03 -2.74
C ALA A 46 -0.28 -18.59 -2.60
N THR A 47 0.19 -19.40 -3.55
CA THR A 47 1.58 -19.89 -3.60
C THR A 47 2.60 -18.74 -3.71
N ALA A 48 2.33 -17.72 -4.52
CA ALA A 48 3.20 -16.55 -4.65
C ALA A 48 3.26 -15.70 -3.37
N PHE A 49 2.15 -15.52 -2.67
CA PHE A 49 2.12 -14.84 -1.38
C PHE A 49 2.85 -15.67 -0.32
N SER A 50 2.61 -16.98 -0.27
CA SER A 50 3.30 -17.89 0.66
C SER A 50 4.82 -17.86 0.48
N HIS A 51 5.29 -17.80 -0.76
CA HIS A 51 6.71 -17.62 -1.09
C HIS A 51 7.25 -16.28 -0.59
N VAL A 52 6.58 -15.15 -0.88
CA VAL A 52 7.03 -13.82 -0.40
C VAL A 52 7.10 -13.74 1.13
N VAL A 53 6.18 -14.39 1.86
CA VAL A 53 6.22 -14.49 3.32
C VAL A 53 7.44 -15.28 3.80
N ALA A 54 7.80 -16.38 3.14
CA ALA A 54 8.99 -17.17 3.47
C ALA A 54 10.29 -16.36 3.20
N LEU A 55 10.41 -15.74 2.03
CA LEU A 55 11.54 -14.87 1.67
C LEU A 55 11.70 -13.71 2.66
N ARG A 56 10.60 -13.01 2.98
CA ARG A 56 10.59 -11.94 3.99
C ARG A 56 11.09 -12.44 5.34
N THR A 57 10.64 -13.61 5.79
CA THR A 57 11.02 -14.16 7.12
C THR A 57 12.52 -14.42 7.21
N ILE A 58 13.16 -14.80 6.09
CA ILE A 58 14.61 -14.96 5.97
C ILE A 58 15.31 -13.59 5.94
N PHE A 59 14.79 -12.61 5.19
CA PHE A 59 15.36 -11.24 5.16
C PHE A 59 15.30 -10.56 6.53
N ASP A 60 14.17 -10.69 7.23
CA ASP A 60 13.93 -10.21 8.59
C ASP A 60 14.93 -10.87 9.58
N LEU A 61 15.22 -12.16 9.44
CA LEU A 61 16.26 -12.86 10.23
C LEU A 61 17.68 -12.37 9.91
N GLN A 62 18.04 -12.27 8.62
CA GLN A 62 19.35 -11.77 8.18
C GLN A 62 19.59 -10.34 8.69
N ARG A 63 18.60 -9.46 8.54
CA ARG A 63 18.66 -8.08 9.04
C ARG A 63 18.90 -8.05 10.55
N THR A 64 18.26 -8.93 11.30
CA THR A 64 18.39 -9.05 12.77
C THR A 64 19.82 -9.40 13.19
N TYR A 65 20.45 -10.35 12.51
CA TYR A 65 21.87 -10.70 12.74
C TYR A 65 22.82 -9.51 12.55
N MET A 66 22.46 -8.56 11.68
CA MET A 66 23.28 -7.38 11.37
C MET A 66 22.97 -6.15 12.23
N GLN A 67 22.12 -6.24 13.26
CA GLN A 67 21.73 -5.06 14.06
C GLN A 67 22.81 -4.56 15.04
N SER A 68 23.82 -5.36 15.38
CA SER A 68 24.93 -4.89 16.21
C SER A 68 26.03 -4.23 15.36
N PRO A 69 26.49 -3.01 15.71
CA PRO A 69 27.69 -2.44 15.10
C PRO A 69 28.98 -3.19 15.53
N HIS A 70 28.92 -3.99 16.60
CA HIS A 70 30.03 -4.75 17.15
C HIS A 70 29.83 -6.25 16.89
N LEU A 71 29.89 -6.66 15.62
CA LEU A 71 29.86 -8.08 15.23
C LEU A 71 30.99 -8.85 15.94
N SER A 72 30.59 -9.62 16.96
CA SER A 72 31.40 -10.63 17.63
C SER A 72 32.00 -11.60 16.62
N PHE A 73 33.11 -12.26 16.94
CA PHE A 73 33.81 -13.09 15.94
C PHE A 73 32.90 -14.16 15.31
N GLU A 74 31.95 -14.69 16.08
CA GLU A 74 30.97 -15.70 15.66
C GLU A 74 29.72 -15.11 14.95
N SER A 75 29.46 -13.80 15.04
CA SER A 75 28.39 -13.10 14.29
C SER A 75 28.88 -12.34 13.04
N ARG A 76 30.19 -12.34 12.78
CA ARG A 76 30.78 -11.72 11.56
C ARG A 76 30.38 -12.40 10.26
N THR A 77 29.98 -13.67 10.31
CA THR A 77 29.34 -14.35 9.18
C THR A 77 27.88 -13.90 9.11
N SER A 78 27.55 -13.08 8.11
CA SER A 78 26.18 -12.96 7.64
C SER A 78 25.62 -14.35 7.32
N LEU A 79 24.35 -14.60 7.66
CA LEU A 79 23.71 -15.87 7.34
C LEU A 79 23.60 -16.06 5.82
N LEU A 80 23.22 -15.00 5.10
CA LEU A 80 23.16 -14.98 3.64
C LEU A 80 24.43 -14.42 2.99
N ASN A 81 24.68 -14.85 1.77
CA ASN A 81 25.54 -14.17 0.82
C ASN A 81 24.81 -12.92 0.23
N PRO A 82 25.45 -11.74 0.17
CA PRO A 82 24.81 -10.52 -0.34
C PRO A 82 24.34 -10.60 -1.80
N ASP A 83 24.99 -11.40 -2.64
CA ASP A 83 24.62 -11.58 -4.06
C ASP A 83 23.38 -12.47 -4.22
N ILE A 84 23.23 -13.45 -3.33
CA ILE A 84 22.02 -14.30 -3.25
C ILE A 84 20.86 -13.47 -2.68
N LEU A 85 21.10 -12.64 -1.66
CA LEU A 85 20.12 -11.68 -1.14
C LEU A 85 19.66 -10.67 -2.21
N PHE A 86 20.58 -10.10 -2.99
CA PHE A 86 20.24 -9.22 -4.12
C PHE A 86 19.43 -9.94 -5.21
N SER A 87 19.80 -11.18 -5.52
CA SER A 87 19.07 -12.02 -6.48
C SER A 87 17.66 -12.37 -6.00
N ALA A 88 17.48 -12.62 -4.69
CA ALA A 88 16.17 -12.84 -4.08
C ALA A 88 15.29 -11.57 -4.10
N ILE A 89 15.88 -10.38 -3.95
CA ILE A 89 15.15 -9.09 -4.09
C ILE A 89 14.68 -8.90 -5.55
N LYS A 90 15.55 -9.15 -6.54
CA LYS A 90 15.16 -9.18 -7.96
C LYS A 90 14.07 -10.21 -8.26
N HIS A 91 14.08 -11.35 -7.56
CA HIS A 91 13.06 -12.37 -7.69
C HIS A 91 11.70 -11.89 -7.14
N ILE A 92 11.64 -11.24 -5.97
CA ILE A 92 10.38 -10.66 -5.43
C ILE A 92 9.77 -9.63 -6.39
N LEU A 93 10.58 -8.83 -7.08
CA LEU A 93 10.09 -7.93 -8.14
C LEU A 93 9.42 -8.71 -9.27
N GLY A 94 10.01 -9.83 -9.70
CA GLY A 94 9.42 -10.75 -10.68
C GLY A 94 8.12 -11.39 -10.20
N VAL A 95 8.06 -11.85 -8.94
CA VAL A 95 6.85 -12.40 -8.30
C VAL A 95 5.72 -11.39 -8.26
N LYS A 96 6.03 -10.11 -8.00
CA LYS A 96 5.05 -9.02 -8.10
C LYS A 96 4.51 -8.95 -9.53
N ILE A 97 5.38 -8.75 -10.51
CA ILE A 97 5.01 -8.56 -11.94
C ILE A 97 4.14 -9.72 -12.46
N SER A 98 4.43 -10.96 -12.06
CA SER A 98 3.72 -12.15 -12.55
C SER A 98 2.41 -12.45 -11.82
N ALA A 99 2.35 -12.34 -10.49
CA ALA A 99 1.20 -12.79 -9.69
C ALA A 99 0.29 -11.64 -9.20
N PHE A 100 0.86 -10.45 -9.02
CA PHE A 100 0.21 -9.30 -8.39
C PHE A 100 0.25 -8.08 -9.31
N CYS A 101 -0.23 -8.23 -10.55
CA CYS A 101 -0.35 -7.12 -11.51
C CYS A 101 -1.60 -6.26 -11.22
N ALA A 102 -1.48 -4.94 -11.35
CA ALA A 102 -2.56 -3.98 -11.12
C ALA A 102 -3.84 -4.22 -11.96
N HIS A 103 -3.68 -4.83 -13.13
CA HIS A 103 -4.75 -5.04 -14.11
C HIS A 103 -5.59 -6.30 -13.83
N ASP A 104 -5.18 -7.14 -12.88
CA ASP A 104 -5.79 -8.45 -12.60
C ASP A 104 -7.08 -8.40 -11.76
N GLY A 105 -7.50 -7.21 -11.28
CA GLY A 105 -8.74 -7.03 -10.50
C GLY A 105 -8.76 -7.73 -9.13
N LEU A 106 -7.59 -7.97 -8.54
CA LEU A 106 -7.42 -8.76 -7.32
C LEU A 106 -8.10 -8.12 -6.09
N PRO A 107 -9.06 -8.78 -5.42
CA PRO A 107 -9.56 -8.30 -4.13
C PRO A 107 -8.42 -8.22 -3.10
N ASN A 108 -8.35 -7.10 -2.37
CA ASN A 108 -7.27 -6.76 -1.44
C ASN A 108 -5.87 -6.58 -2.08
N HIS A 109 -5.80 -6.26 -3.38
CA HIS A 109 -4.55 -6.00 -4.12
C HIS A 109 -3.52 -5.15 -3.34
N ASP A 110 -3.98 -4.04 -2.77
CA ASP A 110 -3.15 -3.10 -2.01
C ASP A 110 -2.48 -3.76 -0.79
N ALA A 111 -3.18 -4.67 -0.11
CA ALA A 111 -2.64 -5.37 1.05
C ALA A 111 -1.52 -6.35 0.68
N TYR A 112 -1.62 -7.03 -0.47
CA TYR A 112 -0.54 -7.86 -1.01
C TYR A 112 0.64 -6.99 -1.45
N CYS A 113 0.39 -5.92 -2.20
CA CYS A 113 1.44 -5.02 -2.67
C CYS A 113 2.17 -4.30 -1.52
N SER A 114 1.45 -3.93 -0.45
CA SER A 114 2.03 -3.42 0.79
C SER A 114 2.94 -4.45 1.46
N PHE A 115 2.49 -5.70 1.58
CA PHE A 115 3.31 -6.77 2.18
C PHE A 115 4.58 -7.08 1.37
N ILE A 116 4.45 -7.14 0.04
CA ILE A 116 5.58 -7.27 -0.89
C ILE A 116 6.54 -6.08 -0.72
N GLY A 117 6.01 -4.85 -0.58
CA GLY A 117 6.81 -3.66 -0.32
C GLY A 117 7.58 -3.72 0.99
N GLN A 118 6.96 -4.19 2.07
CA GLN A 118 7.65 -4.41 3.35
C GLN A 118 8.76 -5.48 3.23
N ALA A 119 8.55 -6.53 2.43
CA ALA A 119 9.58 -7.53 2.16
C ALA A 119 10.77 -6.92 1.39
N LEU A 120 10.51 -6.11 0.37
CA LEU A 120 11.54 -5.39 -0.38
C LEU A 120 12.30 -4.37 0.48
N VAL A 121 11.61 -3.61 1.33
CA VAL A 121 12.25 -2.67 2.27
C VAL A 121 13.16 -3.42 3.25
N SER A 122 12.73 -4.57 3.78
CA SER A 122 13.57 -5.38 4.69
C SER A 122 14.80 -5.96 3.99
N GLY A 123 14.64 -6.55 2.80
CA GLY A 123 15.74 -7.09 2.01
C GLY A 123 16.75 -6.02 1.59
N THR A 124 16.28 -4.87 1.09
CA THR A 124 17.15 -3.74 0.72
C THR A 124 17.84 -3.15 1.96
N ARG A 125 17.18 -3.12 3.13
CA ARG A 125 17.85 -2.73 4.39
C ARG A 125 18.92 -3.73 4.81
N ALA A 126 18.70 -5.03 4.61
CA ALA A 126 19.72 -6.05 4.86
C ALA A 126 20.94 -5.88 3.92
N LEU A 127 20.75 -5.58 2.63
CA LEU A 127 21.86 -5.23 1.71
C LEU A 127 22.66 -4.00 2.17
N HIS A 128 21.98 -3.00 2.74
CA HIS A 128 22.61 -1.81 3.32
C HIS A 128 23.54 -2.14 4.48
N LEU A 129 23.07 -2.97 5.42
CA LEU A 129 23.88 -3.42 6.57
C LEU A 129 25.03 -4.34 6.11
N HIS A 130 24.82 -5.11 5.04
CA HIS A 130 25.85 -5.88 4.33
C HIS A 130 26.94 -5.05 3.65
N LYS A 131 26.74 -3.73 3.45
CA LYS A 131 27.65 -2.85 2.70
C LYS A 131 27.88 -3.28 1.24
N ARG A 132 26.99 -4.11 0.67
CA ARG A 132 27.05 -4.50 -0.75
C ARG A 132 26.64 -3.31 -1.60
N ARG A 133 27.63 -2.69 -2.25
CA ARG A 133 27.38 -1.71 -3.32
C ARG A 133 26.66 -2.36 -4.49
N LEU A 134 25.90 -1.59 -5.26
CA LEU A 134 25.41 -2.01 -6.56
C LEU A 134 26.25 -1.32 -7.64
N SER A 135 26.68 -2.08 -8.65
CA SER A 135 27.15 -1.48 -9.90
C SER A 135 26.00 -0.74 -10.59
N LEU A 136 26.33 0.21 -11.47
CA LEU A 136 25.31 1.00 -12.19
C LEU A 136 24.31 0.10 -12.93
N ALA A 137 24.79 -0.94 -13.62
CA ALA A 137 23.93 -1.89 -14.33
C ALA A 137 23.06 -2.75 -13.39
N GLU A 138 23.54 -3.13 -12.20
CA GLU A 138 22.72 -3.82 -11.19
C GLU A 138 21.61 -2.91 -10.65
N TYR A 139 21.93 -1.63 -10.42
CA TYR A 139 20.96 -0.62 -9.99
C TYR A 139 19.91 -0.34 -11.07
N GLU A 140 20.32 -0.07 -12.31
CA GLU A 140 19.43 0.17 -13.44
C GLU A 140 18.49 -1.02 -13.69
N ALA A 141 19.00 -2.25 -13.69
CA ALA A 141 18.19 -3.46 -13.87
C ALA A 141 17.16 -3.67 -12.73
N VAL A 142 17.48 -3.31 -11.49
CA VAL A 142 16.52 -3.34 -10.38
C VAL A 142 15.51 -2.21 -10.48
N ILE A 143 15.94 -0.99 -10.79
CA ILE A 143 15.05 0.17 -10.92
C ILE A 143 14.06 -0.02 -12.07
N ASP A 144 14.45 -0.62 -13.19
CA ASP A 144 13.54 -0.95 -14.28
C ASP A 144 12.56 -2.08 -13.92
N LYS A 145 12.99 -3.08 -13.15
CA LYS A 145 12.04 -4.05 -12.55
C LYS A 145 11.08 -3.38 -11.56
N PHE A 146 11.51 -2.37 -10.79
CA PHE A 146 10.61 -1.56 -9.94
C PHE A 146 9.60 -0.76 -10.78
N LYS A 147 10.04 -0.11 -11.88
CA LYS A 147 9.14 0.60 -12.81
C LYS A 147 8.10 -0.33 -13.44
N GLN A 148 8.51 -1.53 -13.87
CA GLN A 148 7.59 -2.55 -14.41
C GLN A 148 6.61 -3.04 -13.34
N ALA A 149 7.08 -3.28 -12.12
CA ALA A 149 6.27 -3.74 -11.00
C ALA A 149 5.26 -2.70 -10.50
N TRP A 150 5.58 -1.41 -10.51
CA TRP A 150 4.76 -0.37 -9.86
C TRP A 150 4.28 0.79 -10.74
N GLY A 151 4.77 0.95 -11.98
CA GLY A 151 4.43 2.09 -12.84
C GLY A 151 2.95 2.20 -13.22
N HIS A 152 2.25 1.07 -13.29
CA HIS A 152 0.82 1.01 -13.54
C HIS A 152 -0.03 1.21 -12.27
N GLU A 153 0.55 1.11 -11.08
CA GLU A 153 -0.19 1.21 -9.81
C GLU A 153 -0.37 2.65 -9.35
N THR A 154 -1.54 2.91 -8.78
CA THR A 154 -1.83 4.18 -8.10
C THR A 154 -1.54 4.02 -6.61
N LEU A 155 -0.26 3.80 -6.27
CA LEU A 155 0.20 3.72 -4.89
C LEU A 155 -0.18 5.00 -4.13
N ARG A 156 -0.81 4.84 -2.96
CA ARG A 156 -1.24 5.92 -2.05
C ARG A 156 -0.54 5.77 -0.71
N GLY A 157 -0.41 6.89 0.02
CA GLY A 157 0.08 6.93 1.42
C GLY A 157 1.34 6.11 1.67
N VAL A 158 1.26 5.24 2.67
CA VAL A 158 2.37 4.42 3.20
C VAL A 158 3.02 3.51 2.16
N ASP A 159 2.26 3.00 1.19
CA ASP A 159 2.82 2.10 0.17
C ASP A 159 3.57 2.89 -0.89
N HIS A 160 3.09 4.08 -1.25
CA HIS A 160 3.83 5.03 -2.09
C HIS A 160 5.15 5.43 -1.41
N PHE A 161 5.11 5.77 -0.12
CA PHE A 161 6.29 6.10 0.66
C PHE A 161 7.27 4.92 0.71
N SER A 162 6.81 3.74 1.10
CA SER A 162 7.64 2.55 1.29
C SER A 162 8.33 2.11 0.00
N ILE A 163 7.60 2.08 -1.12
CA ILE A 163 8.13 1.67 -2.43
C ILE A 163 8.91 2.80 -3.11
N ASN A 164 8.22 3.88 -3.49
CA ASN A 164 8.75 4.87 -4.43
C ASN A 164 9.75 5.84 -3.81
N VAL A 165 9.66 6.06 -2.50
CA VAL A 165 10.50 7.07 -1.81
C VAL A 165 11.57 6.38 -0.97
N PHE A 166 11.18 5.51 -0.04
CA PHE A 166 12.09 4.90 0.93
C PHE A 166 12.94 3.76 0.33
N CYS A 167 12.33 2.79 -0.35
CA CYS A 167 13.07 1.68 -0.96
C CYS A 167 13.93 2.14 -2.15
N GLN A 168 13.40 2.98 -3.04
CA GLN A 168 14.20 3.55 -4.14
C GLN A 168 15.36 4.40 -3.63
N ARG A 169 15.17 5.26 -2.59
CA ARG A 169 16.30 6.01 -2.02
C ARG A 169 17.36 5.10 -1.41
N MET A 170 16.97 4.03 -0.71
CA MET A 170 17.95 3.03 -0.26
C MET A 170 18.73 2.42 -1.44
N LEU A 171 18.09 2.06 -2.55
CA LEU A 171 18.77 1.52 -3.74
C LEU A 171 19.76 2.52 -4.35
N THR A 172 19.39 3.81 -4.43
CA THR A 172 20.31 4.87 -4.89
C THR A 172 21.55 4.97 -4.00
N GLU A 173 21.39 4.89 -2.68
CA GLU A 173 22.53 4.92 -1.74
C GLU A 173 23.41 3.65 -1.81
N LEU A 174 22.90 2.52 -2.32
CA LEU A 174 23.74 1.35 -2.64
C LEU A 174 24.58 1.56 -3.92
N SER A 175 24.07 2.31 -4.90
CA SER A 175 24.80 2.64 -6.13
C SER A 175 25.74 3.85 -6.01
N ASN A 176 25.54 4.71 -5.00
CA ASN A 176 26.42 5.85 -4.73
C ASN A 176 27.83 5.37 -4.37
N ASN A 177 28.84 5.76 -5.16
CA ASN A 177 30.24 5.38 -4.91
C ASN A 177 30.79 5.91 -3.58
N GLU A 178 30.30 7.04 -3.09
CA GLU A 178 30.75 7.68 -1.85
C GLU A 178 30.33 6.89 -0.60
N TYR A 179 31.28 6.67 0.32
CA TYR A 179 31.05 5.86 1.52
C TYR A 179 30.37 6.65 2.64
N ASN A 180 29.04 6.80 2.52
CA ASN A 180 28.16 7.14 3.63
C ASN A 180 28.13 6.00 4.68
N HIS A 181 29.22 5.87 5.45
CA HIS A 181 29.40 4.81 6.46
C HIS A 181 28.25 4.73 7.47
N GLY A 182 27.60 5.87 7.77
CA GLY A 182 26.42 5.92 8.63
C GLY A 182 25.20 5.19 8.08
N LEU A 183 24.94 5.21 6.76
CA LEU A 183 23.79 4.49 6.20
C LEU A 183 23.91 2.97 6.38
N SER A 184 25.13 2.44 6.24
CA SER A 184 25.43 1.03 6.43
C SER A 184 25.66 0.60 7.89
N THR A 185 25.41 1.47 8.88
CA THR A 185 25.35 1.07 10.29
C THR A 185 23.89 0.95 10.78
N PRO A 186 23.61 0.03 11.72
CA PRO A 186 22.31 -0.09 12.36
C PRO A 186 21.92 1.20 13.07
N ALA A 187 20.65 1.60 12.95
CA ALA A 187 20.13 2.88 13.45
C ALA A 187 21.02 4.09 13.09
N CYS A 188 21.63 4.05 11.89
CA CYS A 188 22.64 5.00 11.41
C CYS A 188 23.83 5.28 12.36
N GLY A 189 24.11 4.37 13.30
CA GLY A 189 25.13 4.55 14.34
C GLY A 189 24.70 5.48 15.49
N VAL A 190 23.47 5.99 15.49
CA VAL A 190 22.91 6.87 16.54
C VAL A 190 22.74 6.11 17.86
N ILE A 191 22.51 4.80 17.79
CA ILE A 191 22.46 3.90 18.95
C ILE A 191 23.08 2.54 18.60
N ARG A 192 23.80 1.96 19.57
CA ARG A 192 24.17 0.55 19.56
C ARG A 192 22.93 -0.30 19.86
N LEU A 193 22.45 -1.04 18.87
CA LEU A 193 21.49 -2.12 19.09
C LEU A 193 22.26 -3.41 19.45
N GLN A 194 21.59 -4.35 20.09
CA GLN A 194 22.12 -5.67 20.39
C GLN A 194 22.16 -6.56 19.14
N ASP A 195 22.97 -7.62 19.17
CA ASP A 195 22.94 -8.72 18.21
C ASP A 195 22.18 -9.92 18.78
N PHE A 196 21.85 -10.86 17.89
CA PHE A 196 21.22 -12.13 18.24
C PHE A 196 22.06 -12.93 19.25
N TYR A 197 23.40 -12.78 19.23
CA TYR A 197 24.33 -13.64 19.95
C TYR A 197 24.41 -13.32 21.45
N TYR A 198 24.52 -12.05 21.82
CA TYR A 198 24.42 -11.63 23.23
C TYR A 198 22.98 -11.60 23.75
N GLY A 199 22.00 -11.85 22.87
CA GLY A 199 20.58 -11.71 23.14
C GLY A 199 20.07 -10.33 22.74
N LEU A 200 18.95 -10.30 22.02
CA LEU A 200 18.21 -9.08 21.66
C LEU A 200 17.36 -8.56 22.83
N TYR A 201 17.40 -9.24 23.97
CA TYR A 201 16.69 -8.87 25.19
C TYR A 201 17.46 -9.31 26.45
N PRO A 202 17.27 -8.63 27.61
CA PRO A 202 16.61 -7.34 27.75
C PRO A 202 17.36 -6.28 26.93
N LEU A 203 16.63 -5.36 26.31
CA LEU A 203 17.23 -4.24 25.60
C LEU A 203 18.17 -3.50 26.56
N ASP A 204 19.38 -3.20 26.06
CA ASP A 204 20.55 -2.75 26.84
C ASP A 204 20.22 -1.64 27.85
N ASP A 205 20.92 -1.62 28.99
CA ASP A 205 20.50 -0.90 30.22
C ASP A 205 20.20 0.60 29.98
N ASP A 206 20.80 1.22 28.96
CA ASP A 206 20.45 2.56 28.51
C ASP A 206 19.20 2.63 27.60
N VAL A 207 18.07 2.25 28.18
CA VAL A 207 16.72 2.52 27.66
C VAL A 207 16.50 4.01 27.36
N ASN A 208 17.26 4.92 28.00
CA ASN A 208 17.14 6.36 27.76
C ASN A 208 17.82 6.77 26.46
N ALA A 209 18.97 6.20 26.07
CA ALA A 209 19.57 6.38 24.76
C ALA A 209 18.62 5.90 23.64
N PHE A 210 17.95 4.76 23.82
CA PHE A 210 16.96 4.25 22.86
C PHE A 210 15.80 5.23 22.66
N LEU A 211 15.27 5.76 23.76
CA LEU A 211 14.22 6.77 23.73
C LEU A 211 14.71 8.12 23.18
N LEU A 212 15.94 8.52 23.48
CA LEU A 212 16.57 9.77 23.02
C LEU A 212 16.85 9.72 21.51
N ALA A 213 17.37 8.61 20.99
CA ALA A 213 17.56 8.39 19.56
C ALA A 213 16.23 8.47 18.80
N ALA A 214 15.19 7.79 19.28
CA ALA A 214 13.85 7.85 18.70
C ALA A 214 13.27 9.28 18.75
N LYS A 215 13.33 9.97 19.91
CA LYS A 215 12.88 11.37 20.05
C LYS A 215 13.62 12.32 19.12
N THR A 216 14.93 12.13 18.96
CA THR A 216 15.77 12.95 18.08
C THR A 216 15.37 12.73 16.63
N ALA A 217 15.23 11.49 16.18
CA ALA A 217 14.74 11.17 14.83
C ALA A 217 13.32 11.71 14.58
N ILE A 218 12.41 11.64 15.55
CA ILE A 218 11.05 12.21 15.47
C ILE A 218 11.08 13.74 15.35
N LYS A 219 11.93 14.41 16.13
CA LYS A 219 12.06 15.87 16.08
C LYS A 219 12.73 16.36 14.79
N THR A 220 13.76 15.67 14.33
CA THR A 220 14.55 16.04 13.14
C THR A 220 13.83 15.70 11.83
N SER A 221 13.08 14.59 11.74
CA SER A 221 12.28 14.27 10.55
C SER A 221 11.21 15.32 10.23
N ARG A 222 10.72 16.04 11.24
CA ARG A 222 9.79 17.17 11.06
C ARG A 222 10.47 18.48 10.69
N SER A 223 11.81 18.58 10.70
CA SER A 223 12.51 19.87 10.58
C SER A 223 13.77 19.89 9.72
N SER A 224 14.22 18.75 9.19
CA SER A 224 15.36 18.65 8.28
C SER A 224 15.03 17.84 7.03
N ALA A 225 15.79 18.09 5.96
CA ALA A 225 15.84 17.24 4.78
C ALA A 225 16.32 15.80 5.08
N ASP A 226 16.94 15.58 6.26
CA ASP A 226 17.41 14.28 6.75
C ASP A 226 16.28 13.30 7.16
N TRP A 227 15.04 13.50 6.67
CA TRP A 227 13.90 12.63 6.96
C TRP A 227 14.21 11.16 6.66
N PHE A 228 15.01 10.88 5.63
CA PHE A 228 15.41 9.53 5.22
C PHE A 228 16.28 8.83 6.28
N TYR A 229 17.28 9.54 6.81
CA TYR A 229 18.11 9.06 7.93
C TYR A 229 17.25 8.83 9.17
N CYS A 230 16.35 9.75 9.48
CA CYS A 230 15.43 9.64 10.62
C CYS A 230 14.48 8.43 10.47
N ALA A 231 13.97 8.19 9.27
CA ALA A 231 13.13 7.03 8.95
C ALA A 231 13.91 5.72 9.08
N LEU A 232 15.17 5.66 8.63
CA LEU A 232 16.05 4.50 8.86
C LEU A 232 16.33 4.24 10.35
N VAL A 233 16.63 5.30 11.12
CA VAL A 233 16.82 5.21 12.59
C VAL A 233 15.58 4.61 13.25
N LEU A 234 14.39 5.16 12.99
CA LEU A 234 13.14 4.66 13.57
C LEU A 234 12.78 3.24 13.07
N TYR A 235 13.08 2.91 11.82
CA TYR A 235 12.81 1.61 11.22
C TYR A 235 13.71 0.50 11.80
N ASP A 236 14.97 0.80 12.14
CA ASP A 236 15.87 -0.14 12.83
C ASP A 236 15.55 -0.27 14.33
N ILE A 237 15.20 0.85 15.00
CA ILE A 237 14.75 0.87 16.40
C ILE A 237 13.47 0.05 16.59
N SER A 238 12.46 0.26 15.73
CA SER A 238 11.22 -0.53 15.72
C SER A 238 11.50 -2.00 15.42
N TRP A 239 12.39 -2.29 14.47
CA TRP A 239 12.76 -3.67 14.13
C TRP A 239 13.47 -4.41 15.26
N ALA A 240 14.47 -3.79 15.93
CA ALA A 240 15.14 -4.38 17.09
C ALA A 240 14.13 -4.81 18.17
N THR A 241 13.13 -3.96 18.41
CA THR A 241 12.05 -4.24 19.36
C THR A 241 11.17 -5.42 18.95
N ILE A 242 10.91 -5.59 17.64
CA ILE A 242 10.14 -6.73 17.11
C ILE A 242 10.98 -8.01 17.20
N ALA A 243 12.25 -7.95 16.82
CA ALA A 243 13.17 -9.07 16.89
C ALA A 243 13.40 -9.56 18.34
N ALA A 244 13.54 -8.63 19.30
CA ALA A 244 13.56 -8.92 20.73
C ALA A 244 12.29 -9.66 21.20
N MET A 245 11.09 -9.22 20.78
CA MET A 245 9.84 -9.93 21.07
C MET A 245 9.75 -11.32 20.40
N ILE A 246 10.38 -11.52 19.24
CA ILE A 246 10.45 -12.84 18.59
C ILE A 246 11.40 -13.76 19.35
N GLN A 247 12.59 -13.31 19.75
CA GLN A 247 13.50 -14.11 20.57
C GLN A 247 12.87 -14.46 21.93
N MET A 248 12.17 -13.50 22.58
CA MET A 248 11.37 -13.80 23.77
C MET A 248 10.33 -14.91 23.52
N CYS A 249 9.72 -14.98 22.34
CA CYS A 249 8.83 -16.08 21.97
C CYS A 249 9.58 -17.40 21.70
N MET A 250 10.82 -17.37 21.19
CA MET A 250 11.67 -18.55 21.00
C MET A 250 12.05 -19.18 22.35
N ASP A 251 12.56 -18.37 23.28
CA ASP A 251 13.04 -18.86 24.57
C ASP A 251 11.87 -19.31 25.46
N ASN A 252 10.72 -18.65 25.39
CA ASN A 252 9.48 -19.14 26.02
C ASN A 252 8.92 -20.43 25.37
N GLN A 253 9.33 -20.80 24.15
CA GLN A 253 9.03 -22.12 23.60
C GLN A 253 9.97 -23.20 24.17
N TYR A 254 11.24 -22.84 24.43
CA TYR A 254 12.24 -23.74 25.02
C TYR A 254 11.98 -24.02 26.51
N TYR A 255 11.65 -23.00 27.31
CA TYR A 255 11.49 -23.11 28.77
C TYR A 255 10.11 -23.60 29.26
N LYS A 256 9.35 -24.32 28.42
CA LYS A 256 8.02 -24.90 28.74
C LYS A 256 8.10 -26.05 29.77
N GLY A 257 8.46 -25.72 31.01
CA GLY A 257 8.51 -26.67 32.14
C GLY A 257 9.11 -26.13 33.45
N LEU A 258 9.72 -24.94 33.44
CA LEU A 258 10.32 -24.32 34.64
C LEU A 258 9.52 -23.10 35.11
N ASN A 259 9.34 -22.97 36.43
CA ASN A 259 8.52 -21.93 37.06
C ASN A 259 9.21 -20.54 37.12
N HIS A 260 9.78 -20.06 36.01
CA HIS A 260 10.53 -18.78 35.94
C HIS A 260 9.65 -17.54 35.67
N SER A 261 8.43 -17.51 36.22
CA SER A 261 7.45 -16.43 35.97
C SER A 261 7.91 -15.04 36.42
N GLY A 262 8.81 -14.94 37.40
CA GLY A 262 9.39 -13.68 37.86
C GLY A 262 10.32 -13.03 36.84
N LEU A 263 11.41 -13.72 36.46
CA LEU A 263 12.42 -13.17 35.55
C LEU A 263 11.80 -12.77 34.19
N ALA A 264 10.91 -13.61 33.65
CA ALA A 264 10.21 -13.35 32.40
C ALA A 264 9.12 -12.25 32.48
N ARG A 265 8.83 -11.70 33.66
CA ARG A 265 8.07 -10.44 33.83
C ARG A 265 8.98 -9.25 33.61
N ASP A 266 10.04 -9.14 34.41
CA ASP A 266 10.89 -7.94 34.44
C ASP A 266 11.61 -7.75 33.10
N THR A 267 12.07 -8.84 32.48
CA THR A 267 12.63 -8.84 31.13
C THR A 267 11.61 -8.44 30.05
N ALA A 268 10.33 -8.82 30.19
CA ALA A 268 9.28 -8.35 29.30
C ALA A 268 9.02 -6.85 29.48
N LEU A 269 8.97 -6.36 30.73
CA LEU A 269 8.80 -4.94 31.05
C LEU A 269 9.94 -4.10 30.45
N LEU A 270 11.20 -4.54 30.58
CA LEU A 270 12.38 -3.88 29.99
C LEU A 270 12.35 -3.86 28.46
N THR A 271 11.92 -4.94 27.81
CA THR A 271 11.86 -5.03 26.34
C THR A 271 10.70 -4.21 25.76
N LEU A 272 9.60 -4.06 26.51
CA LEU A 272 8.36 -3.43 26.04
C LEU A 272 8.27 -1.94 26.42
N SER A 273 8.85 -1.50 27.54
CA SER A 273 8.83 -0.09 27.95
C SER A 273 9.40 0.87 26.89
N PRO A 274 10.53 0.60 26.20
CA PRO A 274 11.06 1.44 25.13
C PRO A 274 10.10 1.52 23.94
N ARG A 275 9.46 0.39 23.58
CA ARG A 275 8.45 0.29 22.53
C ARG A 275 7.28 1.23 22.78
N PHE A 276 6.66 1.11 23.95
CA PHE A 276 5.49 1.92 24.29
C PHE A 276 5.87 3.38 24.45
N LYS A 277 7.01 3.73 25.06
CA LYS A 277 7.49 5.12 25.13
C LYS A 277 7.79 5.73 23.75
N MET A 278 8.34 4.96 22.80
CA MET A 278 8.53 5.44 21.42
C MET A 278 7.19 5.73 20.73
N LEU A 279 6.23 4.80 20.81
CA LEU A 279 4.91 4.95 20.19
C LEU A 279 4.08 6.05 20.86
N ASP A 280 4.19 6.17 22.19
CA ASP A 280 3.63 7.25 23.00
C ASP A 280 4.14 8.62 22.53
N HIS A 281 5.46 8.78 22.28
CA HIS A 281 6.00 10.02 21.72
C HIS A 281 5.65 10.25 20.24
N LEU A 282 5.59 9.20 19.42
CA LEU A 282 5.10 9.32 18.04
C LEU A 282 3.67 9.91 17.99
N PHE A 283 2.78 9.50 18.91
CA PHE A 283 1.36 9.91 18.88
C PHE A 283 1.01 11.09 19.80
N LYS A 284 1.66 11.28 20.96
CA LYS A 284 1.40 12.43 21.87
C LYS A 284 1.92 13.75 21.32
N ASP A 285 3.11 13.76 20.71
CA ASP A 285 3.72 15.00 20.20
C ASP A 285 3.07 15.44 18.86
N SER A 286 1.83 15.05 18.58
CA SER A 286 0.99 15.50 17.44
C SER A 286 0.37 16.88 17.70
N THR A 287 1.17 17.82 18.21
CA THR A 287 0.76 19.21 18.41
C THR A 287 0.49 19.91 17.06
N PRO A 288 -0.52 20.80 16.97
CA PRO A 288 -1.15 21.18 15.70
C PRO A 288 -0.38 22.25 14.88
N SER A 289 0.95 22.24 14.94
CA SER A 289 1.82 23.06 14.08
C SER A 289 2.63 22.14 13.16
N PRO A 290 2.05 21.67 12.04
CA PRO A 290 2.75 20.79 11.12
C PRO A 290 3.89 21.52 10.38
N PRO A 291 4.95 20.80 9.97
CA PRO A 291 5.93 21.34 9.05
C PRO A 291 5.35 21.40 7.62
N PRO A 292 5.71 22.39 6.80
CA PRO A 292 5.07 22.58 5.50
C PRO A 292 5.45 21.49 4.48
N GLY A 293 4.44 20.80 3.94
CA GLY A 293 4.53 20.01 2.71
C GLY A 293 5.14 18.61 2.88
N GLU A 294 6.07 18.24 1.98
CA GLU A 294 6.55 16.86 1.80
C GLU A 294 7.12 16.23 3.07
N LEU A 295 7.69 17.04 3.98
CA LEU A 295 8.25 16.58 5.25
C LEU A 295 7.18 16.10 6.25
N GLU A 296 6.00 16.73 6.29
CA GLU A 296 4.87 16.23 7.09
C GLU A 296 4.41 14.88 6.54
N TRP A 297 4.17 14.82 5.23
CA TRP A 297 3.69 13.60 4.57
C TRP A 297 4.68 12.43 4.76
N ALA A 298 5.98 12.67 4.57
CA ALA A 298 7.03 11.68 4.78
C ALA A 298 7.12 11.24 6.25
N TYR A 299 6.91 12.15 7.20
CA TYR A 299 6.80 11.82 8.63
C TYR A 299 5.57 10.95 8.91
N GLU A 300 4.37 11.36 8.49
CA GLU A 300 3.12 10.58 8.66
C GLU A 300 3.27 9.16 8.08
N GLN A 301 3.78 9.04 6.85
CA GLN A 301 3.94 7.73 6.21
C GLN A 301 5.04 6.89 6.90
N THR A 302 6.07 7.52 7.46
CA THR A 302 7.02 6.84 8.37
C THR A 302 6.29 6.29 9.60
N GLN A 303 5.44 7.09 10.26
CA GLN A 303 4.64 6.62 11.41
C GLN A 303 3.75 5.44 11.03
N THR A 304 3.05 5.52 9.87
CA THR A 304 2.20 4.45 9.37
C THR A 304 3.02 3.19 9.08
N MET A 305 4.14 3.29 8.36
CA MET A 305 5.04 2.16 8.05
C MET A 305 5.52 1.44 9.31
N LEU A 306 5.93 2.20 10.33
CA LEU A 306 6.36 1.65 11.62
C LEU A 306 5.22 0.92 12.35
N CYS A 307 3.98 1.40 12.22
CA CYS A 307 2.79 0.79 12.81
C CYS A 307 2.31 -0.45 12.05
N MET A 308 2.48 -0.53 10.73
CA MET A 308 2.12 -1.72 9.93
C MET A 308 2.91 -2.97 10.32
N ALA A 309 4.13 -2.80 10.83
CA ALA A 309 4.93 -3.88 11.41
C ALA A 309 4.37 -4.43 12.73
N ILE A 310 3.32 -3.80 13.29
CA ILE A 310 2.75 -4.09 14.61
C ILE A 310 1.28 -4.50 14.45
N ARG A 311 0.94 -5.73 14.86
CA ARG A 311 -0.47 -6.18 14.86
C ARG A 311 -1.28 -5.31 15.83
N ALA A 312 -2.45 -4.81 15.43
CA ALA A 312 -3.33 -3.99 16.30
C ALA A 312 -3.63 -4.68 17.66
N LYS A 313 -3.80 -6.01 17.68
CA LYS A 313 -3.97 -6.81 18.91
C LYS A 313 -2.73 -6.85 19.83
N CYS A 314 -1.57 -6.33 19.41
CA CYS A 314 -0.38 -6.16 20.25
C CYS A 314 -0.29 -4.76 20.89
N PHE A 315 -1.17 -3.82 20.52
CA PHE A 315 -1.39 -2.56 21.25
C PHE A 315 -2.50 -2.67 22.32
N GLY A 316 -3.38 -3.67 22.22
CA GLY A 316 -4.44 -3.90 23.19
C GLY A 316 -3.92 -4.44 24.52
N GLN A 317 -4.81 -4.44 25.53
CA GLN A 317 -4.54 -4.98 26.87
C GLN A 317 -4.11 -6.47 26.87
N GLU A 318 -4.43 -7.21 25.79
CA GLU A 318 -4.11 -8.63 25.62
C GLU A 318 -3.27 -8.88 24.36
N CYS A 319 -1.95 -8.70 24.43
CA CYS A 319 -1.05 -9.17 23.37
C CYS A 319 -0.97 -10.71 23.39
N PHE A 320 -1.77 -11.36 22.54
CA PHE A 320 -1.82 -12.81 22.38
C PHE A 320 -0.43 -13.47 22.18
N CYS A 321 0.49 -12.80 21.48
CA CYS A 321 1.85 -13.32 21.25
C CYS A 321 2.66 -13.46 22.56
N LEU A 322 2.34 -12.68 23.59
CA LEU A 322 2.96 -12.74 24.91
C LEU A 322 2.28 -13.73 25.87
N GLY A 323 1.16 -14.36 25.49
CA GLY A 323 0.50 -15.40 26.30
C GLY A 323 0.22 -14.95 27.74
N ALA A 324 0.80 -15.65 28.72
CA ALA A 324 0.67 -15.30 30.14
C ALA A 324 1.26 -13.91 30.51
N HIS A 325 2.27 -13.44 29.76
CA HIS A 325 2.94 -12.15 29.98
C HIS A 325 2.10 -10.96 29.50
N SER A 326 0.97 -11.19 28.83
CA SER A 326 -0.01 -10.15 28.46
C SER A 326 -0.48 -9.31 29.66
N LYS A 327 -0.61 -9.92 30.85
CA LYS A 327 -0.98 -9.20 32.09
C LYS A 327 0.00 -8.08 32.46
N TYR A 328 1.27 -8.21 32.07
CA TYR A 328 2.30 -7.20 32.35
C TYR A 328 2.23 -6.01 31.38
N LEU A 329 1.57 -6.15 30.22
CA LEU A 329 1.19 -4.99 29.40
C LEU A 329 0.13 -4.14 30.09
N LEU A 330 -0.86 -4.78 30.74
CA LEU A 330 -1.86 -4.05 31.50
C LEU A 330 -1.22 -3.27 32.66
N GLU A 331 -0.17 -3.81 33.29
CA GLU A 331 0.63 -3.10 34.29
C GLU A 331 1.43 -1.93 33.69
N LEU A 332 2.04 -2.08 32.50
CA LEU A 332 2.71 -0.97 31.79
C LEU A 332 1.75 0.16 31.38
N VAL A 333 0.50 -0.19 31.05
CA VAL A 333 -0.53 0.77 30.64
C VAL A 333 -1.25 1.41 31.83
N THR A 334 -1.31 0.74 32.98
CA THR A 334 -1.93 1.27 34.22
C THR A 334 -0.93 1.87 35.22
N LEU A 335 0.38 1.70 35.02
CA LEU A 335 1.42 2.49 35.68
C LEU A 335 1.13 3.99 35.47
N PRO A 336 1.03 4.81 36.54
CA PRO A 336 0.62 6.20 36.43
C PRO A 336 1.68 7.05 35.73
N SER A 337 1.53 7.16 34.42
CA SER A 337 1.97 8.33 33.67
C SER A 337 1.20 9.57 34.18
N GLU A 338 1.77 10.76 33.99
CA GLU A 338 1.13 12.01 34.43
C GLU A 338 -0.32 12.14 33.92
N PRO A 339 -1.23 12.80 34.66
CA PRO A 339 -2.69 12.64 34.55
C PRO A 339 -3.36 13.25 33.31
N SER A 340 -2.70 13.21 32.15
CA SER A 340 -3.18 13.64 30.83
C SER A 340 -3.27 12.47 29.81
N SER A 341 -3.06 11.22 30.24
CA SER A 341 -2.77 10.08 29.36
C SER A 341 -3.96 9.19 28.95
N GLU A 342 -5.15 9.33 29.55
CA GLU A 342 -6.28 8.40 29.35
C GLU A 342 -6.79 8.29 27.88
N ASN A 343 -6.46 9.25 27.01
CA ASN A 343 -6.94 9.28 25.63
C ASN A 343 -6.25 8.29 24.65
N LEU A 344 -5.07 7.73 24.97
CA LEU A 344 -4.26 7.04 23.94
C LEU A 344 -4.91 5.75 23.38
N LEU A 345 -5.58 4.95 24.21
CA LEU A 345 -6.29 3.74 23.76
C LEU A 345 -7.42 4.06 22.77
N THR A 346 -7.93 5.30 22.77
CA THR A 346 -8.97 5.78 21.83
C THR A 346 -8.37 6.30 20.52
N ILE A 347 -7.11 6.77 20.53
CA ILE A 347 -6.43 7.38 19.37
C ILE A 347 -5.78 6.33 18.47
N ILE A 348 -5.17 5.29 19.05
CA ILE A 348 -4.39 4.27 18.31
C ILE A 348 -5.27 3.31 17.48
N VAL A 349 -6.55 3.17 17.84
CA VAL A 349 -7.45 2.11 17.32
C VAL A 349 -8.16 2.42 15.97
N PRO A 350 -8.63 3.65 15.65
CA PRO A 350 -9.52 3.85 14.49
C PRO A 350 -8.85 4.20 13.16
N VAL A 351 -7.55 4.50 13.12
CA VAL A 351 -6.89 5.00 11.89
C VAL A 351 -6.48 3.83 10.96
N GLY A 352 -7.38 3.46 10.04
CA GLY A 352 -7.07 2.65 8.85
C GLY A 352 -6.93 1.13 9.03
N THR A 353 -7.06 0.59 10.25
CA THR A 353 -6.79 -0.84 10.54
C THR A 353 -7.82 -1.84 9.99
N THR A 354 -8.96 -1.38 9.47
CA THR A 354 -10.07 -2.21 8.99
C THR A 354 -9.73 -3.07 7.77
N HIS A 355 -9.05 -2.51 6.77
CA HIS A 355 -8.80 -3.20 5.49
C HIS A 355 -7.87 -4.41 5.62
N PHE A 356 -6.96 -4.42 6.60
CA PHE A 356 -5.97 -5.49 6.77
C PHE A 356 -6.49 -6.73 7.50
N HIS A 357 -7.69 -6.73 8.09
CA HIS A 357 -8.11 -7.84 8.96
C HIS A 357 -8.34 -9.16 8.19
N GLY A 358 -8.62 -9.13 6.89
CA GLY A 358 -8.76 -10.34 6.06
C GLY A 358 -7.43 -11.07 5.80
N SER A 359 -6.45 -10.36 5.23
CA SER A 359 -5.16 -10.93 4.80
C SER A 359 -4.30 -11.48 5.96
N PHE A 360 -4.57 -11.07 7.21
CA PHE A 360 -3.89 -11.64 8.37
C PHE A 360 -4.18 -13.11 8.64
N GLN A 361 -5.25 -13.73 8.12
CA GLN A 361 -5.53 -15.14 8.39
C GLN A 361 -4.64 -16.07 7.55
N GLU A 362 -4.72 -15.93 6.23
CA GLU A 362 -3.89 -16.59 5.21
C GLU A 362 -2.41 -16.54 5.60
N TYR A 363 -1.92 -15.35 5.96
CA TYR A 363 -0.55 -15.13 6.42
C TYR A 363 -0.05 -16.09 7.53
N ASN A 364 -0.86 -16.44 8.56
CA ASN A 364 -0.35 -17.33 9.62
C ASN A 364 -0.38 -18.81 9.19
N GLN A 365 -1.32 -19.18 8.30
CA GLN A 365 -1.37 -20.51 7.70
C GLN A 365 -0.10 -20.77 6.88
N THR A 366 0.25 -19.81 6.01
CA THR A 366 1.52 -19.77 5.26
C THR A 366 2.76 -20.01 6.14
N LEU A 367 2.85 -19.38 7.31
CA LEU A 367 3.99 -19.62 8.21
C LEU A 367 4.00 -21.04 8.79
N GLY A 368 2.83 -21.62 9.07
CA GLY A 368 2.73 -23.03 9.47
C GLY A 368 3.19 -23.98 8.36
N GLU A 369 2.81 -23.71 7.11
CA GLU A 369 3.24 -24.49 5.94
C GLU A 369 4.77 -24.40 5.71
N ASN A 370 5.33 -23.19 5.85
CA ASN A 370 6.78 -22.96 5.79
C ASN A 370 7.51 -23.68 6.95
N LEU A 371 6.99 -23.58 8.18
CA LEU A 371 7.54 -24.28 9.34
C LEU A 371 7.57 -25.80 9.12
N VAL A 372 6.46 -26.40 8.68
CA VAL A 372 6.39 -27.84 8.37
C VAL A 372 7.39 -28.23 7.28
N THR A 373 7.61 -27.37 6.29
CA THR A 373 8.63 -27.59 5.23
C THR A 373 10.06 -27.57 5.80
N LEU A 374 10.36 -26.61 6.70
CA LEU A 374 11.65 -26.48 7.36
C LEU A 374 11.91 -27.59 8.40
N GLU A 375 10.90 -27.99 9.16
CA GLU A 375 10.94 -29.15 10.06
C GLU A 375 11.14 -30.45 9.28
N ALA A 376 10.44 -30.64 8.16
CA ALA A 376 10.66 -31.79 7.28
C ALA A 376 12.10 -31.82 6.79
N ARG A 377 12.62 -30.70 6.26
CA ARG A 377 14.04 -30.56 5.86
C ARG A 377 15.00 -30.86 7.02
N HIS A 378 14.74 -30.36 8.21
CA HIS A 378 15.58 -30.60 9.40
C HIS A 378 15.61 -32.10 9.76
N ASN A 379 14.46 -32.77 9.77
CA ASN A 379 14.33 -34.20 10.04
C ASN A 379 14.95 -35.10 8.93
N ILE A 380 15.02 -34.59 7.70
CA ILE A 380 15.66 -35.25 6.55
C ILE A 380 17.19 -35.04 6.58
N LEU A 381 17.69 -33.90 7.09
CA LEU A 381 19.11 -33.54 7.14
C LEU A 381 19.65 -33.26 8.57
N PRO A 382 19.52 -34.21 9.54
CA PRO A 382 19.95 -34.00 10.93
C PRO A 382 21.48 -34.00 11.07
N ASP A 383 22.04 -32.90 11.58
CA ASP A 383 23.47 -32.61 11.87
C ASP A 383 24.52 -32.94 10.78
N VAL A 384 24.08 -33.30 9.57
CA VAL A 384 24.93 -33.47 8.37
C VAL A 384 25.69 -32.19 8.03
N SER A 385 25.36 -31.04 8.63
CA SER A 385 26.14 -29.80 8.49
C SER A 385 27.55 -29.90 9.11
N LYS A 386 27.72 -30.61 10.23
CA LYS A 386 29.06 -30.87 10.79
C LYS A 386 29.82 -31.87 9.93
N GLU A 387 29.15 -32.91 9.44
CA GLU A 387 29.78 -33.88 8.53
C GLU A 387 30.13 -33.23 7.19
N LEU A 388 29.30 -32.33 6.63
CA LEU A 388 29.58 -31.57 5.41
C LEU A 388 30.69 -30.53 5.59
N LEU A 389 30.77 -29.85 6.73
CA LEU A 389 31.89 -28.96 7.02
C LEU A 389 33.19 -29.75 7.21
N ALA A 390 33.16 -30.86 7.97
CA ALA A 390 34.31 -31.74 8.13
C ALA A 390 34.71 -32.45 6.83
N PHE A 391 33.77 -32.74 5.93
CA PHE A 391 34.00 -33.36 4.63
C PHE A 391 34.47 -32.34 3.59
N SER A 392 33.94 -31.11 3.60
CA SER A 392 34.43 -29.98 2.79
C SER A 392 35.85 -29.60 3.20
N GLN A 393 36.10 -29.45 4.51
CA GLN A 393 37.45 -29.22 5.02
C GLN A 393 38.38 -30.39 4.69
N LYS A 394 37.95 -31.65 4.89
CA LYS A 394 38.74 -32.82 4.44
C LYS A 394 38.95 -32.85 2.92
N ILE A 395 38.03 -32.37 2.09
CA ILE A 395 38.26 -32.27 0.64
C ILE A 395 39.31 -31.21 0.35
N VAL A 396 39.29 -30.06 1.03
CA VAL A 396 40.36 -29.04 0.92
C VAL A 396 41.70 -29.62 1.39
N ASP A 397 41.73 -30.26 2.55
CA ASP A 397 42.93 -30.84 3.15
C ASP A 397 43.49 -31.98 2.27
N TYR A 398 42.64 -32.91 1.81
CA TYR A 398 43.03 -33.96 0.86
C TYR A 398 43.46 -33.38 -0.50
N THR A 399 42.83 -32.33 -1.01
CA THR A 399 43.26 -31.69 -2.28
C THR A 399 44.66 -31.07 -2.14
N ASN A 400 45.01 -30.59 -0.94
CA ASN A 400 46.36 -30.12 -0.63
C ASN A 400 47.35 -31.28 -0.37
N GLU A 401 46.90 -32.39 0.21
CA GLU A 401 47.72 -33.57 0.54
C GLU A 401 47.99 -34.49 -0.66
N TRP A 402 47.10 -34.58 -1.64
CA TRP A 402 47.16 -35.50 -2.79
C TRP A 402 48.14 -35.10 -3.91
N CYS A 403 48.93 -34.04 -3.72
CA CYS A 403 49.91 -33.56 -4.69
C CYS A 403 51.37 -33.67 -4.20
N PRO A 404 51.82 -34.88 -3.81
CA PRO A 404 53.12 -35.34 -4.32
C PRO A 404 53.18 -36.85 -4.65
N GLY A 405 53.24 -37.21 -5.94
CA GLY A 405 53.79 -38.50 -6.39
C GLY A 405 52.83 -39.47 -7.10
N ILE A 406 53.38 -40.20 -8.07
CA ILE A 406 52.78 -41.25 -8.92
C ILE A 406 53.58 -42.55 -8.64
N PRO A 407 53.08 -43.82 -8.70
CA PRO A 407 51.89 -44.42 -9.36
C PRO A 407 51.02 -45.27 -8.36
N LYS A 408 50.03 -46.17 -8.63
CA LYS A 408 49.18 -46.75 -9.75
C LYS A 408 48.00 -47.55 -9.07
N SER A 409 47.09 -48.36 -9.64
CA SER A 409 46.71 -48.90 -10.98
C SER A 409 45.36 -49.68 -10.89
N VAL A 410 44.61 -49.81 -12.01
CA VAL A 410 43.62 -50.87 -12.40
C VAL A 410 42.50 -51.25 -11.37
N GLY A 411 41.20 -51.28 -11.70
CA GLY A 411 40.47 -51.02 -12.96
C GLY A 411 39.02 -51.59 -12.94
N TYR A 412 38.38 -51.68 -14.11
CA TYR A 412 37.04 -52.22 -14.45
C TYR A 412 35.78 -51.33 -14.37
N ASP A 413 34.82 -51.67 -15.24
CA ASP A 413 33.61 -50.95 -15.69
C ASP A 413 32.32 -51.27 -14.91
N HIS A 414 31.35 -50.34 -14.94
CA HIS A 414 30.00 -50.61 -15.50
C HIS A 414 29.16 -49.33 -15.75
N ARG A 415 28.23 -49.41 -16.71
CA ARG A 415 27.29 -48.33 -17.11
C ARG A 415 26.09 -48.23 -16.16
N THR A 416 25.52 -47.03 -16.02
CA THR A 416 24.14 -46.81 -15.56
C THR A 416 23.40 -45.83 -16.49
N SER A 417 22.09 -45.67 -16.28
CA SER A 417 21.19 -44.83 -17.09
C SER A 417 20.61 -43.68 -16.28
N THR A 418 20.67 -42.45 -16.81
CA THR A 418 20.03 -41.26 -16.22
C THR A 418 18.50 -41.29 -16.35
N THR A 419 17.80 -40.71 -15.37
CA THR A 419 16.34 -40.61 -15.32
C THR A 419 15.85 -39.21 -15.75
N PRO A 420 14.64 -39.07 -16.32
CA PRO A 420 14.29 -37.90 -17.13
C PRO A 420 13.81 -36.63 -16.37
N ASP A 421 13.70 -36.67 -15.03
CA ASP A 421 12.94 -35.68 -14.23
C ASP A 421 13.79 -34.63 -13.50
N ASP A 422 15.12 -34.77 -13.45
CA ASP A 422 15.95 -33.87 -12.64
C ASP A 422 15.91 -32.42 -13.16
N ILE A 423 15.91 -31.44 -12.26
CA ILE A 423 15.96 -30.00 -12.56
C ILE A 423 17.06 -29.37 -11.69
N TYR A 424 17.80 -28.42 -12.25
CA TYR A 424 18.96 -27.79 -11.62
C TYR A 424 18.76 -26.27 -11.49
N ILE A 425 19.09 -25.67 -10.35
CA ILE A 425 19.32 -24.21 -10.28
C ILE A 425 20.71 -23.94 -10.84
N VAL A 426 20.79 -23.01 -11.80
CA VAL A 426 22.04 -22.48 -12.31
C VAL A 426 22.43 -21.27 -11.47
N ASN A 427 23.69 -21.23 -10.99
CA ASN A 427 24.21 -20.11 -10.20
C ASN A 427 24.58 -18.93 -11.12
N CYS A 428 23.54 -18.32 -11.69
CA CYS A 428 23.59 -17.13 -12.54
C CYS A 428 22.81 -15.98 -11.87
N PRO A 429 22.94 -14.72 -12.35
CA PRO A 429 22.34 -13.56 -11.68
C PRO A 429 20.80 -13.60 -11.53
N GLU A 430 20.09 -14.44 -12.28
CA GLU A 430 18.63 -14.60 -12.24
C GLU A 430 18.18 -15.96 -11.67
N LEU A 431 19.12 -16.80 -11.20
CA LEU A 431 18.89 -18.13 -10.58
C LEU A 431 18.01 -19.08 -11.42
N HIS A 432 18.24 -19.10 -12.74
CA HIS A 432 17.41 -19.84 -13.69
C HIS A 432 17.37 -21.36 -13.44
N PRO A 433 16.17 -21.99 -13.43
CA PRO A 433 16.03 -23.44 -13.42
C PRO A 433 16.26 -24.03 -14.82
N VAL A 434 17.13 -25.04 -14.91
CA VAL A 434 17.46 -25.76 -16.15
C VAL A 434 17.23 -27.28 -15.97
N PRO A 435 16.45 -27.94 -16.85
CA PRO A 435 16.28 -29.39 -16.82
C PRO A 435 17.61 -30.17 -16.94
N GLY A 436 17.74 -31.23 -16.15
CA GLY A 436 18.90 -32.11 -16.08
C GLY A 436 19.35 -32.62 -17.45
N LYS A 437 18.38 -33.02 -18.28
CA LYS A 437 18.61 -33.45 -19.69
C LYS A 437 19.27 -32.42 -20.61
N ILE A 438 19.36 -31.15 -20.20
CA ILE A 438 20.06 -30.08 -20.93
C ILE A 438 21.45 -29.83 -20.33
N ILE A 439 21.56 -29.79 -19.00
CA ILE A 439 22.80 -29.43 -18.32
C ILE A 439 23.76 -30.60 -18.09
N LEU A 440 23.25 -31.82 -17.88
CA LEU A 440 24.08 -33.02 -17.68
C LEU A 440 24.95 -33.34 -18.90
N PRO A 441 24.46 -33.35 -20.16
CA PRO A 441 25.33 -33.52 -21.33
C PRO A 441 26.42 -32.44 -21.42
N SER A 442 26.10 -31.19 -21.08
CA SER A 442 27.09 -30.11 -21.03
C SER A 442 28.16 -30.32 -19.95
N ILE A 443 27.79 -30.89 -18.80
CA ILE A 443 28.71 -31.26 -17.72
C ILE A 443 29.61 -32.44 -18.17
N GLU A 444 29.02 -33.48 -18.75
CA GLU A 444 29.70 -34.67 -19.27
C GLU A 444 30.69 -34.32 -20.40
N GLU A 445 30.31 -33.47 -21.34
CA GLU A 445 31.22 -32.98 -22.40
C GLU A 445 32.39 -32.16 -21.81
N ASN A 446 32.13 -31.28 -20.83
CA ASN A 446 33.18 -30.49 -20.17
C ASN A 446 34.11 -31.34 -19.28
N THR A 447 33.68 -32.51 -18.77
CA THR A 447 34.59 -33.44 -18.08
C THR A 447 35.36 -34.34 -19.06
N SER A 448 34.77 -34.71 -20.20
CA SER A 448 35.39 -35.60 -21.19
C SER A 448 36.62 -35.03 -21.92
N THR A 449 36.77 -33.71 -21.96
CA THR A 449 37.88 -33.02 -22.67
C THR A 449 39.20 -32.95 -21.87
N ARG A 450 39.30 -33.65 -20.73
CA ARG A 450 40.56 -33.88 -20.00
C ARG A 450 40.80 -35.39 -19.82
N PRO A 451 42.02 -35.92 -20.05
CA PRO A 451 42.24 -37.35 -20.04
C PRO A 451 42.19 -37.97 -18.62
N GLN A 452 41.15 -38.78 -18.39
CA GLN A 452 41.07 -39.91 -17.45
C GLN A 452 41.60 -39.70 -16.01
N HIS A 453 40.98 -38.81 -15.22
CA HIS A 453 41.21 -38.79 -13.76
C HIS A 453 39.97 -38.40 -12.93
N ALA A 454 38.99 -39.33 -12.84
CA ALA A 454 38.06 -39.46 -11.71
C ALA A 454 37.25 -40.77 -11.81
N ASN A 455 37.42 -41.69 -10.87
CA ASN A 455 36.49 -42.82 -10.67
C ASN A 455 35.42 -42.40 -9.65
N LEU A 456 34.51 -41.52 -10.07
CA LEU A 456 33.30 -41.19 -9.31
C LEU A 456 32.13 -42.01 -9.87
N SER A 457 31.33 -42.62 -9.01
CA SER A 457 30.05 -43.18 -9.42
C SER A 457 29.14 -42.05 -9.95
N PRO A 458 28.25 -42.30 -10.91
CA PRO A 458 27.13 -41.38 -11.18
C PRO A 458 26.29 -41.08 -9.92
N ASP A 459 26.26 -41.97 -8.91
CA ASP A 459 25.69 -41.67 -7.59
C ASP A 459 26.51 -40.62 -6.80
N ASP A 460 27.84 -40.64 -6.92
CA ASP A 460 28.73 -39.66 -6.28
C ASP A 460 28.66 -38.29 -6.97
N ILE A 461 28.46 -38.27 -8.30
CA ILE A 461 28.16 -37.04 -9.04
C ILE A 461 26.81 -36.45 -8.58
N GLY A 462 25.82 -37.30 -8.25
CA GLY A 462 24.57 -36.89 -7.61
C GLY A 462 24.73 -36.27 -6.21
N LEU A 463 25.85 -36.54 -5.52
CA LEU A 463 26.17 -35.97 -4.20
C LEU A 463 26.92 -34.63 -4.26
N LEU A 464 27.43 -34.21 -5.42
CA LEU A 464 28.09 -32.92 -5.61
C LEU A 464 27.05 -31.78 -5.72
N LYS A 465 26.92 -31.00 -4.64
CA LYS A 465 25.93 -29.91 -4.54
C LYS A 465 26.16 -28.73 -5.47
N ASP A 466 27.40 -28.52 -5.92
CA ASP A 466 27.80 -27.46 -6.85
C ASP A 466 28.71 -28.05 -7.92
N VAL A 467 28.18 -28.28 -9.12
CA VAL A 467 28.95 -28.78 -10.26
C VAL A 467 29.48 -27.60 -11.08
N PRO A 468 30.81 -27.43 -11.25
CA PRO A 468 31.37 -26.27 -11.95
C PRO A 468 31.12 -26.34 -13.47
N SER A 469 30.09 -25.62 -13.91
CA SER A 469 29.53 -25.66 -15.26
C SER A 469 30.09 -24.54 -16.15
N ARG A 470 31.13 -24.80 -16.95
CA ARG A 470 31.71 -23.77 -17.85
C ARG A 470 30.75 -23.27 -18.95
N THR A 471 29.68 -24.01 -19.24
CA THR A 471 28.57 -23.54 -20.07
C THR A 471 27.82 -22.39 -19.39
N GLY A 472 27.78 -21.23 -20.06
CA GLY A 472 27.02 -20.07 -19.61
C GLY A 472 25.50 -20.34 -19.58
N CYS A 473 24.78 -19.63 -18.72
CA CYS A 473 23.33 -19.80 -18.58
C CYS A 473 22.60 -19.35 -19.86
N GLY A 474 22.13 -20.29 -20.68
CA GLY A 474 21.45 -20.03 -21.96
C GLY A 474 20.08 -19.34 -21.86
N GLN A 475 19.61 -19.00 -20.65
CA GLN A 475 18.42 -18.17 -20.40
C GLN A 475 18.79 -16.72 -20.00
N CYS A 476 20.05 -16.41 -19.70
CA CYS A 476 20.50 -15.05 -19.42
C CYS A 476 20.80 -14.30 -20.72
N SER A 477 20.30 -13.06 -20.83
CA SER A 477 20.61 -12.12 -21.93
C SER A 477 22.10 -11.77 -22.02
N HIS A 478 22.78 -11.79 -20.88
CA HIS A 478 24.23 -11.69 -20.78
C HIS A 478 24.80 -13.09 -20.62
N TYR A 479 25.79 -13.46 -21.43
CA TYR A 479 26.52 -14.73 -21.34
C TYR A 479 27.41 -14.79 -20.09
N SER A 480 26.81 -14.80 -18.90
CA SER A 480 27.51 -15.04 -17.65
C SER A 480 28.11 -16.44 -17.68
N VAL A 481 29.44 -16.53 -17.70
CA VAL A 481 30.16 -17.81 -17.58
C VAL A 481 29.82 -18.39 -16.21
N THR A 482 29.03 -19.46 -16.20
CA THR A 482 28.54 -20.05 -14.96
C THR A 482 29.71 -20.67 -14.18
N THR A 483 29.64 -20.62 -12.84
CA THR A 483 30.67 -21.18 -11.95
C THR A 483 30.16 -22.35 -11.11
N SER A 484 28.85 -22.49 -10.89
CA SER A 484 28.23 -23.73 -10.41
C SER A 484 26.80 -23.93 -10.90
N ALA A 485 26.35 -25.18 -10.92
CA ALA A 485 24.95 -25.56 -11.05
C ALA A 485 24.62 -26.71 -10.11
N ARG A 486 23.36 -26.77 -9.66
CA ARG A 486 22.94 -27.58 -8.51
C ARG A 486 21.62 -28.29 -8.75
N LYS A 487 21.58 -29.59 -8.53
CA LYS A 487 20.36 -30.40 -8.59
C LYS A 487 19.36 -29.97 -7.51
N ILE A 488 18.11 -29.70 -7.91
CA ILE A 488 16.95 -29.64 -7.04
C ILE A 488 16.41 -31.06 -6.90
N GLU A 489 16.67 -31.71 -5.77
CA GLU A 489 15.95 -32.94 -5.43
C GLU A 489 14.56 -32.58 -4.91
N PRO A 490 13.46 -33.17 -5.41
CA PRO A 490 12.17 -33.05 -4.75
C PRO A 490 12.27 -33.56 -3.32
N LEU A 491 11.95 -32.71 -2.33
CA LEU A 491 12.05 -33.05 -0.90
C LEU A 491 11.37 -34.39 -0.55
N SER A 492 10.28 -34.72 -1.26
CA SER A 492 9.61 -36.02 -1.20
C SER A 492 10.53 -37.20 -1.56
N ARG A 493 11.25 -37.14 -2.70
CA ARG A 493 12.21 -38.18 -3.12
C ARG A 493 13.37 -38.31 -2.13
N MET A 494 13.96 -37.20 -1.69
CA MET A 494 15.06 -37.22 -0.70
C MET A 494 14.59 -37.79 0.66
N SER A 495 13.36 -37.49 1.08
CA SER A 495 12.77 -38.08 2.30
C SER A 495 12.61 -39.60 2.21
N ILE A 496 12.22 -40.13 1.04
CA ILE A 496 12.04 -41.57 0.80
C ILE A 496 13.40 -42.27 0.83
N TYR A 497 14.39 -41.75 0.11
CA TYR A 497 15.75 -42.30 0.09
C TYR A 497 16.37 -42.36 1.50
N ILE A 498 16.24 -41.29 2.29
CA ILE A 498 16.78 -41.26 3.65
C ILE A 498 15.99 -42.18 4.60
N GLN A 499 14.66 -42.33 4.43
CA GLN A 499 13.91 -43.35 5.15
C GLN A 499 14.34 -44.78 4.77
N GLU A 500 14.64 -45.06 3.50
CA GLU A 500 15.19 -46.35 3.04
C GLU A 500 16.55 -46.63 3.69
N LYS A 501 17.50 -45.68 3.62
CA LYS A 501 18.82 -45.83 4.27
C LYS A 501 18.74 -45.96 5.79
N LEU A 502 17.78 -45.28 6.44
CA LEU A 502 17.50 -45.47 7.87
C LEU A 502 16.88 -46.84 8.18
N LYS A 503 16.02 -47.40 7.31
CA LYS A 503 15.53 -48.79 7.44
C LYS A 503 16.69 -49.79 7.27
N GLU A 504 17.60 -49.59 6.32
CA GLU A 504 18.80 -50.42 6.15
C GLU A 504 19.72 -50.37 7.38
N ARG A 505 20.03 -49.17 7.88
CA ARG A 505 20.84 -48.99 9.10
C ARG A 505 20.19 -49.66 10.32
N ARG A 506 18.85 -49.60 10.45
CA ARG A 506 18.07 -50.32 11.47
C ARG A 506 18.09 -51.85 11.27
N LYS A 507 18.06 -52.35 10.03
CA LYS A 507 18.25 -53.79 9.73
C LYS A 507 19.65 -54.26 10.16
N MET A 508 20.71 -53.55 9.77
CA MET A 508 22.09 -53.89 10.15
C MET A 508 22.33 -53.86 11.66
N LEU A 509 21.73 -52.91 12.37
CA LEU A 509 21.81 -52.85 13.84
C LEU A 509 21.07 -54.02 14.53
N ARG A 510 19.98 -54.53 13.93
CA ARG A 510 19.29 -55.74 14.43
C ARG A 510 20.10 -57.00 14.17
N THR A 511 20.58 -57.22 12.95
CA THR A 511 21.40 -58.41 12.62
C THR A 511 22.74 -58.46 13.37
N LYS A 512 23.22 -57.32 13.88
CA LYS A 512 24.43 -57.25 14.74
C LYS A 512 24.13 -57.50 16.24
N GLY A 513 22.86 -57.49 16.66
CA GLY A 513 22.45 -57.79 18.03
C GLY A 513 22.37 -59.29 18.33
N ASP A 514 21.87 -60.08 17.39
CA ASP A 514 21.57 -61.52 17.58
C ASP A 514 22.81 -62.41 17.69
N SER A 515 24.03 -61.88 17.45
CA SER A 515 25.28 -62.65 17.50
C SER A 515 25.91 -62.80 18.90
N THR A 516 25.45 -62.07 19.92
CA THR A 516 26.11 -62.04 21.23
C THR A 516 25.13 -62.00 22.42
N THR A 517 24.60 -63.15 22.83
CA THR A 517 24.80 -63.69 24.20
C THR A 517 24.10 -65.06 24.40
N LYS A 518 24.82 -66.01 24.99
CA LYS A 518 24.22 -67.14 25.74
C LYS A 518 24.55 -66.91 27.22
N GLY A 519 23.53 -66.77 28.07
CA GLY A 519 23.67 -66.58 29.52
C GLY A 519 22.31 -66.81 30.19
N PRO A 520 22.20 -67.64 31.24
CA PRO A 520 20.90 -68.17 31.66
C PRO A 520 20.16 -67.33 32.71
N SER A 521 18.89 -67.06 32.39
CA SER A 521 17.72 -67.03 33.29
C SER A 521 17.91 -66.79 34.80
N THR A 522 17.29 -65.72 35.30
CA THR A 522 16.48 -65.79 36.53
C THR A 522 15.21 -64.95 36.33
N ALA A 523 14.09 -65.40 36.88
CA ALA A 523 12.74 -64.91 36.55
C ALA A 523 11.97 -64.50 37.84
N PRO A 524 10.70 -64.07 37.81
CA PRO A 524 10.40 -62.71 38.29
C PRO A 524 9.33 -62.64 39.41
N SER A 525 9.10 -61.43 39.92
CA SER A 525 7.86 -61.08 40.62
C SER A 525 7.38 -59.67 40.23
N SER A 526 6.09 -59.42 40.40
CA SER A 526 5.33 -58.31 39.79
C SER A 526 4.62 -57.46 40.87
N PRO A 527 4.08 -56.26 40.54
CA PRO A 527 3.82 -55.21 41.52
C PRO A 527 2.40 -55.24 42.11
N GLN A 528 2.19 -54.52 43.22
CA GLN A 528 0.84 -54.14 43.67
C GLN A 528 0.72 -52.69 44.19
N SER A 529 -0.47 -52.15 43.96
CA SER A 529 -0.91 -50.77 44.21
C SER A 529 -1.19 -50.46 45.69
N GLY A 530 -1.07 -49.19 46.09
CA GLY A 530 -1.53 -48.68 47.39
C GLY A 530 -1.56 -47.15 47.46
N ARG A 531 -2.68 -46.55 47.90
CA ARG A 531 -2.93 -45.09 47.86
C ARG A 531 -3.87 -44.64 48.98
N ALA A 532 -3.40 -43.89 50.01
CA ALA A 532 -4.22 -42.96 50.81
C ALA A 532 -3.43 -42.09 51.82
N MET A 533 -3.42 -40.78 51.57
CA MET A 533 -3.67 -39.62 52.47
C MET A 533 -3.67 -39.71 54.02
N LEU A 534 -3.04 -38.66 54.61
CA LEU A 534 -3.51 -37.76 55.70
C LEU A 534 -3.19 -37.99 57.22
N SER A 535 -2.54 -36.95 57.79
CA SER A 535 -2.85 -36.29 59.09
C SER A 535 -2.41 -36.95 60.41
N ARG A 536 -2.17 -36.27 61.56
CA ARG A 536 -1.59 -34.95 61.92
C ARG A 536 -1.63 -34.79 63.46
N ARG A 537 -0.48 -34.59 64.13
CA ARG A 537 -0.25 -34.00 65.49
C ARG A 537 1.16 -34.42 65.98
N HIS A 538 1.84 -33.80 66.96
CA HIS A 538 1.96 -32.43 67.52
C HIS A 538 2.90 -32.60 68.74
N GLU A 539 3.74 -31.61 69.08
CA GLU A 539 4.27 -31.22 70.43
C GLU A 539 5.48 -30.25 70.24
N PRO A 540 5.89 -29.41 71.22
CA PRO A 540 6.38 -28.05 70.91
C PRO A 540 7.62 -27.57 71.71
N LEU A 541 7.86 -26.24 71.70
CA LEU A 541 8.93 -25.46 72.36
C LEU A 541 10.33 -25.65 71.72
N ASN A 542 11.20 -24.63 71.57
CA ASN A 542 11.28 -23.32 72.24
C ASN A 542 11.87 -22.21 71.32
N VAL A 543 11.86 -20.95 71.80
CA VAL A 543 12.40 -19.75 71.12
C VAL A 543 13.66 -19.25 71.85
N PRO A 544 14.73 -18.85 71.13
CA PRO A 544 15.17 -17.45 71.25
C PRO A 544 15.57 -16.79 69.92
N ARG A 545 15.15 -15.53 69.78
CA ARG A 545 15.45 -14.60 68.69
C ARG A 545 16.86 -14.03 68.84
N ARG A 546 17.74 -14.16 67.84
CA ARG A 546 18.98 -13.37 67.76
C ARG A 546 19.33 -12.99 66.33
N SER A 547 19.73 -11.75 66.14
CA SER A 547 20.14 -11.14 64.87
C SER A 547 21.64 -11.25 64.66
N GLN A 548 22.08 -11.69 63.48
CA GLN A 548 23.47 -11.52 63.03
C GLN A 548 23.57 -11.59 61.49
N GLU A 549 24.12 -10.54 60.91
CA GLU A 549 25.04 -10.62 59.75
C GLU A 549 26.28 -11.46 60.15
N PRO A 550 27.11 -12.00 59.23
CA PRO A 550 27.42 -11.51 57.87
C PRO A 550 27.26 -12.64 56.80
N LEU A 551 27.77 -12.63 55.56
CA LEU A 551 29.08 -12.20 55.04
C LEU A 551 29.05 -11.97 53.51
N ARG A 552 29.90 -11.06 53.02
CA ARG A 552 30.15 -10.86 51.58
C ARG A 552 31.07 -11.94 51.02
N HIS A 553 30.96 -12.20 49.71
CA HIS A 553 32.09 -12.68 48.91
C HIS A 553 32.38 -11.67 47.81
N GLU A 554 33.59 -11.11 47.86
CA GLU A 554 34.14 -10.22 46.85
C GLU A 554 35.08 -11.04 45.96
N LEU A 555 35.06 -10.78 44.64
CA LEU A 555 35.97 -11.38 43.66
C LEU A 555 36.72 -10.24 42.93
N PRO A 556 37.96 -10.48 42.44
CA PRO A 556 39.00 -9.46 42.51
C PRO A 556 39.00 -8.46 41.36
N THR A 557 39.12 -7.18 41.70
CA THR A 557 39.44 -6.10 40.77
C THR A 557 40.89 -6.19 40.31
N ILE A 558 41.13 -6.49 39.04
CA ILE A 558 42.45 -6.30 38.42
C ILE A 558 42.54 -4.85 37.92
N VAL A 559 43.38 -4.06 38.58
CA VAL A 559 43.69 -2.68 38.19
C VAL A 559 44.78 -2.69 37.12
N ASN A 560 44.51 -2.04 35.98
CA ASN A 560 45.55 -1.62 35.04
C ASN A 560 45.32 -0.14 34.67
N THR A 561 46.23 0.71 35.14
CA THR A 561 46.23 2.16 34.91
C THR A 561 47.21 2.53 33.79
N LEU A 562 46.77 3.23 32.75
CA LEU A 562 47.49 4.31 32.05
C LEU A 562 46.56 4.98 30.98
N PRO A 563 46.87 6.17 30.44
CA PRO A 563 46.39 7.41 31.06
C PRO A 563 45.46 8.24 30.16
N SER A 564 44.84 9.27 30.74
CA SER A 564 44.08 10.29 30.01
C SER A 564 44.97 11.04 29.01
N ILE A 565 44.54 11.07 27.75
CA ILE A 565 45.01 12.04 26.75
C ILE A 565 44.10 13.27 26.86
N ARG A 566 44.71 14.47 26.89
CA ARG A 566 43.99 15.74 26.88
C ARG A 566 43.46 16.03 25.49
N GLU A 567 42.17 16.31 25.38
CA GLU A 567 41.62 17.05 24.23
C GLU A 567 42.06 18.52 24.36
N ASN A 568 42.81 19.02 23.37
CA ASN A 568 43.23 20.42 23.34
C ASN A 568 42.19 21.26 22.59
N THR A 569 41.76 22.35 23.21
CA THR A 569 40.82 23.32 22.65
C THR A 569 41.43 24.06 21.45
N LEU A 570 40.88 23.84 20.25
CA LEU A 570 41.15 24.69 19.08
C LEU A 570 39.86 24.98 18.31
N SER A 571 39.47 26.25 18.28
CA SER A 571 38.34 26.75 17.49
C SER A 571 38.75 26.91 16.02
N PRO A 572 37.92 26.52 15.04
CA PRO A 572 38.09 26.96 13.66
C PRO A 572 37.58 28.40 13.50
N THR A 573 38.48 29.33 13.22
CA THR A 573 38.10 30.64 12.66
C THR A 573 37.54 30.46 11.25
N SER A 574 36.58 31.31 10.86
CA SER A 574 36.19 31.46 9.46
C SER A 574 37.39 31.90 8.60
N PRO A 575 37.33 31.59 7.29
CA PRO A 575 37.25 32.73 6.38
C PRO A 575 36.15 32.57 5.31
N GLU A 576 35.53 33.68 4.95
CA GLU A 576 34.87 33.82 3.66
C GLU A 576 35.93 33.89 2.56
N THR A 577 35.72 33.24 1.41
CA THR A 577 36.41 33.61 0.16
C THR A 577 35.53 33.26 -1.04
N ALA A 578 35.29 34.25 -1.92
CA ALA A 578 34.38 34.09 -3.04
C ALA A 578 35.12 34.11 -4.39
N THR A 579 35.10 32.97 -5.09
CA THR A 579 35.43 32.81 -6.52
C THR A 579 34.51 31.71 -7.06
N ARG A 580 33.56 31.94 -7.99
CA ARG A 580 33.67 32.38 -9.40
C ARG A 580 34.57 31.49 -10.26
N LEU A 581 34.03 31.17 -11.46
CA LEU A 581 34.60 30.30 -12.51
C LEU A 581 34.53 28.79 -12.17
N HIS A 582 34.44 27.86 -13.13
CA HIS A 582 34.52 28.00 -14.58
C HIS A 582 33.30 27.43 -15.33
N ARG A 583 32.91 28.08 -16.43
CA ARG A 583 32.03 27.52 -17.46
C ARG A 583 32.92 26.75 -18.45
N SER A 584 32.66 25.46 -18.67
CA SER A 584 33.33 24.69 -19.73
C SER A 584 32.38 24.42 -20.89
N LEU A 585 32.85 24.69 -22.10
CA LEU A 585 32.30 24.14 -23.34
C LEU A 585 33.07 22.85 -23.69
N MET A 586 32.76 22.31 -24.88
CA MET A 586 33.35 21.13 -25.53
C MET A 586 32.81 19.79 -24.99
N GLY A 587 32.63 18.76 -25.82
CA GLY A 587 32.92 18.66 -27.27
C GLY A 587 31.73 18.16 -28.08
N ASN A 588 31.58 18.66 -29.30
CA ASN A 588 30.84 17.95 -30.34
C ASN A 588 31.62 16.69 -30.72
N VAL A 589 30.92 15.60 -31.06
CA VAL A 589 31.48 14.48 -31.81
C VAL A 589 30.55 14.20 -32.98
N ASP A 590 30.97 14.60 -34.18
CA ASP A 590 30.29 14.24 -35.42
C ASP A 590 30.47 12.74 -35.69
N MET A 591 29.39 12.06 -36.07
CA MET A 591 29.44 10.73 -36.68
C MET A 591 28.50 10.69 -37.89
N HIS A 592 29.09 10.48 -39.07
CA HIS A 592 28.41 10.36 -40.35
C HIS A 592 28.32 8.90 -40.79
N GLY A 593 27.13 8.49 -41.27
CA GLY A 593 26.92 7.22 -41.99
C GLY A 593 26.51 6.03 -41.11
N SER A 594 25.70 5.08 -41.58
CA SER A 594 25.08 4.93 -42.91
C SER A 594 23.81 4.07 -42.87
N ASP A 595 23.16 3.91 -44.03
CA ASP A 595 22.33 2.76 -44.43
C ASP A 595 20.89 2.59 -43.88
N LEU A 596 20.01 3.46 -44.37
CA LEU A 596 18.88 3.07 -45.25
C LEU A 596 18.27 1.65 -45.09
N ILE A 597 17.14 1.54 -44.38
CA ILE A 597 16.07 0.58 -44.74
C ILE A 597 14.72 1.32 -44.70
N SER A 598 13.93 1.20 -45.77
CA SER A 598 12.61 1.84 -45.91
C SER A 598 11.45 0.93 -45.46
N PRO A 599 10.34 1.49 -44.94
CA PRO A 599 9.25 0.69 -44.39
C PRO A 599 8.36 0.05 -45.46
N ALA A 600 7.88 -1.16 -45.18
CA ALA A 600 6.94 -1.88 -46.04
C ALA A 600 5.49 -1.38 -45.87
N LYS A 601 4.71 -1.41 -46.95
CA LYS A 601 3.29 -1.03 -46.96
C LYS A 601 2.42 -2.14 -46.36
N PRO A 602 1.42 -1.85 -45.50
CA PRO A 602 0.33 -2.78 -45.22
C PRO A 602 -0.66 -2.79 -46.39
N SER A 603 -1.02 -3.97 -46.88
CA SER A 603 -2.03 -4.19 -47.93
C SER A 603 -3.38 -4.59 -47.33
N SER A 604 -4.45 -3.88 -47.69
CA SER A 604 -5.83 -4.34 -47.44
C SER A 604 -6.14 -5.61 -48.25
N PRO A 605 -6.90 -6.53 -47.66
CA PRO A 605 -8.26 -6.80 -48.14
C PRO A 605 -9.24 -6.93 -46.95
N ALA A 606 -10.51 -6.52 -46.95
CA ALA A 606 -11.63 -6.50 -47.91
C ALA A 606 -12.81 -7.23 -47.21
N THR A 607 -14.03 -6.70 -47.37
CA THR A 607 -15.21 -7.11 -46.60
C THR A 607 -15.91 -8.35 -47.18
N THR A 608 -16.31 -9.30 -46.33
CA THR A 608 -17.33 -10.31 -46.68
C THR A 608 -18.31 -10.51 -45.52
N TYR A 609 -19.59 -10.71 -45.85
CA TYR A 609 -20.70 -10.95 -44.91
C TYR A 609 -21.05 -12.46 -44.86
N VAL A 610 -22.07 -12.84 -44.08
CA VAL A 610 -22.59 -14.24 -43.89
C VAL A 610 -21.68 -15.12 -43.00
N GLY A 611 -22.18 -15.94 -42.06
CA GLY A 611 -23.54 -16.07 -41.53
C GLY A 611 -23.84 -17.44 -40.89
N SER A 612 -24.83 -17.49 -39.98
CA SER A 612 -25.60 -18.66 -39.54
C SER A 612 -24.98 -19.79 -38.68
N SER A 613 -25.51 -19.89 -37.45
CA SER A 613 -26.15 -21.11 -36.88
C SER A 613 -25.39 -22.18 -36.04
N SER A 614 -25.81 -22.23 -34.76
CA SER A 614 -26.36 -23.40 -34.02
C SER A 614 -25.52 -24.61 -33.57
N ALA A 615 -25.49 -24.81 -32.24
CA ALA A 615 -26.05 -26.00 -31.54
C ALA A 615 -26.53 -25.53 -30.12
N LEU A 616 -27.68 -25.86 -29.52
CA LEU A 616 -28.57 -27.04 -29.40
C LEU A 616 -28.27 -27.98 -28.21
N SER A 617 -29.04 -27.83 -27.12
CA SER A 617 -29.57 -28.85 -26.17
C SER A 617 -29.88 -28.22 -24.80
N HIS A 618 -30.86 -28.65 -24.00
CA HIS A 618 -32.13 -29.33 -24.29
C HIS A 618 -33.15 -28.98 -23.18
N CYS A 619 -34.46 -29.05 -23.46
CA CYS A 619 -35.50 -28.66 -22.51
C CYS A 619 -35.81 -29.72 -21.43
N SER A 620 -36.35 -29.26 -20.31
CA SER A 620 -37.43 -29.95 -19.58
C SER A 620 -38.44 -28.92 -19.05
N ASP A 621 -39.72 -29.25 -19.11
CA ASP A 621 -40.87 -28.31 -19.06
C ASP A 621 -41.77 -28.55 -17.81
N PRO A 622 -42.77 -27.68 -17.51
CA PRO A 622 -43.25 -27.46 -16.13
C PRO A 622 -44.51 -28.25 -15.73
N LEU A 623 -44.88 -28.17 -14.43
CA LEU A 623 -46.17 -28.66 -13.91
C LEU A 623 -46.88 -27.72 -12.93
N SER A 624 -48.22 -27.76 -13.02
CA SER A 624 -49.25 -27.41 -12.02
C SER A 624 -49.38 -25.97 -11.47
N ARG A 625 -50.35 -25.25 -12.05
CA ARG A 625 -51.28 -24.32 -11.36
C ARG A 625 -51.98 -25.01 -10.17
N PRO A 626 -52.55 -24.23 -9.23
CA PRO A 626 -54.02 -24.09 -9.28
C PRO A 626 -54.54 -22.64 -9.19
N SER A 627 -55.78 -22.47 -9.67
CA SER A 627 -56.65 -21.29 -9.51
C SER A 627 -57.69 -21.63 -8.41
N SER A 628 -58.48 -20.75 -7.76
CA SER A 628 -58.91 -19.36 -8.02
C SER A 628 -59.56 -18.79 -6.75
N ARG A 629 -59.73 -17.46 -6.62
CA ARG A 629 -61.06 -16.80 -6.48
C ARG A 629 -60.97 -15.26 -6.41
N THR A 630 -62.01 -14.62 -6.92
CA THR A 630 -62.28 -13.16 -6.96
C THR A 630 -63.01 -12.67 -5.72
N PHE A 631 -62.94 -11.35 -5.43
CA PHE A 631 -64.11 -10.49 -5.14
C PHE A 631 -63.75 -9.00 -5.27
N SER A 632 -64.77 -8.14 -5.43
CA SER A 632 -64.70 -6.69 -5.69
C SER A 632 -65.87 -5.97 -4.96
N PRO A 633 -65.87 -4.62 -4.80
CA PRO A 633 -66.62 -3.90 -3.74
C PRO A 633 -68.08 -3.53 -4.09
N PRO A 634 -68.90 -3.07 -3.12
CA PRO A 634 -69.25 -1.62 -2.99
C PRO A 634 -69.48 -1.17 -1.49
N PRO A 635 -70.30 -0.15 -1.11
CA PRO A 635 -70.06 1.31 -1.19
C PRO A 635 -70.30 2.11 0.15
N PHE A 636 -70.32 3.45 0.05
CA PHE A 636 -70.56 4.53 1.06
C PHE A 636 -71.90 4.45 1.88
N PRO A 637 -72.02 5.13 3.05
CA PRO A 637 -72.50 6.54 3.12
C PRO A 637 -71.91 7.46 4.24
N THR A 638 -72.24 8.76 4.18
CA THR A 638 -72.13 9.84 5.22
C THR A 638 -73.51 10.03 5.94
N PRO A 639 -73.80 11.01 6.86
CA PRO A 639 -73.05 12.19 7.34
C PRO A 639 -73.14 12.54 8.88
N GLU A 640 -72.56 13.70 9.24
CA GLU A 640 -73.01 14.73 10.22
C GLU A 640 -73.03 14.61 11.78
N GLU A 641 -72.75 15.79 12.38
CA GLU A 641 -73.16 16.41 13.67
C GLU A 641 -72.85 15.89 15.11
N THR A 642 -72.04 16.70 15.83
CA THR A 642 -72.05 17.01 17.29
C THR A 642 -71.64 15.91 18.29
N THR A 643 -70.98 16.14 19.44
CA THR A 643 -71.20 17.15 20.51
C THR A 643 -69.99 17.37 21.47
N ASN A 644 -69.96 18.54 22.12
CA ASN A 644 -69.53 18.87 23.51
C ASN A 644 -68.05 18.92 24.02
N LEU A 645 -67.73 20.14 24.46
CA LEU A 645 -66.77 20.73 25.44
C LEU A 645 -66.67 20.03 26.83
N PRO A 646 -65.70 20.32 27.75
CA PRO A 646 -65.13 21.64 28.19
C PRO A 646 -63.60 21.81 28.03
N GLU A 647 -62.97 23.00 27.95
CA GLU A 647 -63.08 24.31 28.65
C GLU A 647 -62.35 24.39 30.02
N VAL A 648 -61.19 25.08 30.08
CA VAL A 648 -60.63 25.78 31.27
C VAL A 648 -59.74 26.98 30.86
N VAL A 649 -60.22 28.21 31.14
CA VAL A 649 -59.52 29.45 31.59
C VAL A 649 -58.33 30.07 30.81
N VAL A 650 -58.40 31.40 30.65
CA VAL A 650 -57.36 32.36 30.20
C VAL A 650 -57.20 33.50 31.22
N PRO A 651 -55.99 34.07 31.40
CA PRO A 651 -55.86 35.54 31.55
C PRO A 651 -54.57 36.11 30.88
N ASP A 652 -54.38 37.41 30.63
CA ASP A 652 -55.27 38.55 30.29
C ASP A 652 -54.35 39.70 29.76
N ILE A 653 -54.85 40.73 29.04
CA ILE A 653 -54.02 41.75 28.35
C ILE A 653 -54.41 43.20 28.69
N SER A 654 -53.45 43.98 29.18
CA SER A 654 -53.51 45.44 29.39
C SER A 654 -52.08 45.98 29.65
N LYS A 655 -51.60 47.14 29.17
CA LYS A 655 -52.22 48.29 28.45
C LYS A 655 -51.15 49.23 27.82
N LEU A 656 -51.58 50.01 26.82
CA LEU A 656 -51.20 51.41 26.48
C LEU A 656 -49.87 51.82 25.77
N SER A 657 -50.05 52.88 24.96
CA SER A 657 -49.11 53.95 24.49
C SER A 657 -48.04 53.70 23.40
N SER A 658 -48.32 54.26 22.22
CA SER A 658 -47.34 54.79 21.22
C SER A 658 -47.21 56.32 21.39
N PRO A 659 -46.19 57.02 20.81
CA PRO A 659 -46.07 57.35 19.37
C PRO A 659 -44.60 57.17 18.85
N THR A 660 -44.12 57.57 17.66
CA THR A 660 -44.53 58.58 16.65
C THR A 660 -44.00 58.23 15.24
N SER A 661 -44.63 58.74 14.17
CA SER A 661 -44.09 58.84 12.79
C SER A 661 -43.21 60.12 12.65
N PRO A 662 -42.65 60.58 11.48
CA PRO A 662 -43.03 60.32 10.07
C PRO A 662 -41.91 60.20 9.00
N ARG A 663 -42.20 59.51 7.89
CA ARG A 663 -42.42 60.13 6.55
C ARG A 663 -42.70 59.09 5.45
N SER A 664 -43.64 59.44 4.57
CA SER A 664 -43.97 58.74 3.33
C SER A 664 -43.84 59.68 2.13
N ILE A 665 -43.72 59.12 0.92
CA ILE A 665 -44.13 59.69 -0.37
C ILE A 665 -44.17 58.54 -1.40
N PRO A 666 -45.04 58.56 -2.43
CA PRO A 666 -45.78 57.35 -2.81
C PRO A 666 -45.67 56.96 -4.30
N SER A 667 -46.64 56.12 -4.73
CA SER A 667 -47.07 55.86 -6.12
C SER A 667 -46.22 54.90 -6.96
N ASP A 668 -46.76 54.24 -8.01
CA ASP A 668 -48.10 53.68 -8.32
C ASP A 668 -47.95 53.04 -9.72
N ALA A 669 -48.31 51.76 -9.92
CA ALA A 669 -48.49 51.21 -11.27
C ALA A 669 -49.22 49.85 -11.30
N SER A 670 -50.48 49.89 -11.75
CA SER A 670 -51.21 48.86 -12.52
C SER A 670 -50.76 47.39 -12.44
N SER A 671 -51.61 46.55 -11.85
CA SER A 671 -51.73 45.16 -12.26
C SER A 671 -52.31 45.06 -13.69
N SER A 672 -51.75 44.19 -14.54
CA SER A 672 -52.32 43.86 -15.84
C SER A 672 -52.40 42.34 -16.04
N ILE A 673 -53.61 41.80 -16.02
CA ILE A 673 -53.88 40.39 -16.30
C ILE A 673 -53.66 40.14 -17.79
N PHE A 674 -52.85 39.15 -18.15
CA PHE A 674 -52.81 38.60 -19.51
C PHE A 674 -52.92 37.08 -19.48
N GLN A 675 -53.95 36.56 -20.13
CA GLN A 675 -54.09 35.13 -20.40
C GLN A 675 -53.36 34.76 -21.69
N SER A 676 -52.69 33.61 -21.67
CA SER A 676 -52.35 32.68 -22.77
C SER A 676 -52.40 33.17 -24.22
N PRO A 677 -51.37 32.80 -25.01
CA PRO A 677 -51.64 31.66 -25.90
C PRO A 677 -50.54 30.58 -25.90
N SER A 678 -50.97 29.32 -26.03
CA SER A 678 -50.09 28.17 -26.21
C SER A 678 -49.42 28.20 -27.60
N ARG A 679 -48.09 28.19 -27.64
CA ARG A 679 -47.31 27.98 -28.87
C ARG A 679 -46.48 26.70 -28.78
N LYS A 680 -46.68 25.80 -29.75
CA LYS A 680 -45.78 24.66 -29.99
C LYS A 680 -44.45 25.20 -30.48
N TRP A 681 -43.34 24.80 -29.84
CA TRP A 681 -42.00 25.25 -30.20
C TRP A 681 -41.35 24.28 -31.21
N PRO A 682 -41.04 24.70 -32.44
CA PRO A 682 -40.17 23.94 -33.33
C PRO A 682 -38.71 24.23 -32.99
N PHE A 683 -37.96 23.22 -32.52
CA PHE A 683 -36.52 23.34 -32.34
C PHE A 683 -35.83 23.41 -33.72
N ARG A 684 -35.53 24.63 -34.18
CA ARG A 684 -34.42 24.89 -35.11
C ARG A 684 -33.30 25.55 -34.34
N SER A 685 -32.10 24.96 -34.38
CA SER A 685 -30.90 25.61 -33.87
C SER A 685 -30.67 26.94 -34.59
N ARG A 686 -30.84 28.05 -33.87
CA ARG A 686 -30.37 29.36 -34.31
C ARG A 686 -28.95 29.52 -33.79
N ARG A 687 -28.01 29.85 -34.70
CA ARG A 687 -26.70 30.37 -34.31
C ARG A 687 -26.94 31.61 -33.42
N GLY A 688 -26.32 31.64 -32.24
CA GLY A 688 -26.37 32.80 -31.37
C GLY A 688 -25.66 34.02 -32.00
N PRO A 689 -25.82 35.22 -31.43
CA PRO A 689 -25.03 36.37 -31.86
C PRO A 689 -23.54 36.09 -31.66
N LYS A 690 -22.75 36.24 -32.75
CA LYS A 690 -21.28 36.20 -32.66
C LYS A 690 -20.81 37.33 -31.73
N GLY A 691 -20.04 37.00 -30.70
CA GLY A 691 -19.56 37.97 -29.69
C GLY A 691 -19.78 37.55 -28.23
N ALA A 692 -20.36 36.38 -27.96
CA ALA A 692 -20.47 35.82 -26.61
C ALA A 692 -19.13 35.25 -26.09
N SER A 693 -18.20 36.15 -25.74
CA SER A 693 -17.03 35.97 -24.86
C SER A 693 -16.32 34.60 -24.86
N ASN A 694 -15.12 34.52 -25.44
CA ASN A 694 -14.18 33.37 -25.43
C ASN A 694 -13.58 33.06 -24.04
N ILE A 695 -14.35 33.20 -22.94
CA ILE A 695 -13.88 32.87 -21.59
C ILE A 695 -13.66 31.36 -21.50
N PRO A 696 -12.44 30.87 -21.24
CA PRO A 696 -12.21 29.44 -21.15
C PRO A 696 -12.94 28.82 -19.96
N THR A 697 -13.38 27.59 -20.14
CA THR A 697 -13.88 26.75 -19.04
C THR A 697 -12.69 26.11 -18.34
N ALA A 698 -12.80 25.89 -17.03
CA ALA A 698 -11.76 25.33 -16.19
C ALA A 698 -12.27 24.10 -15.44
N THR A 699 -11.37 23.17 -15.11
CA THR A 699 -11.60 22.18 -14.06
C THR A 699 -10.25 21.70 -13.50
N PHE A 700 -10.22 21.31 -12.23
CA PHE A 700 -9.02 20.66 -11.69
C PHE A 700 -9.00 19.17 -12.08
N PHE A 701 -7.80 18.64 -12.28
CA PHE A 701 -7.57 17.20 -12.19
C PHE A 701 -7.97 16.72 -10.78
N THR A 702 -8.50 15.51 -10.65
CA THR A 702 -8.84 14.88 -9.35
C THR A 702 -7.65 14.77 -8.37
N SER A 703 -6.41 14.89 -8.86
CA SER A 703 -5.20 15.03 -8.02
C SER A 703 -5.12 16.37 -7.28
N GLY A 704 -5.90 17.36 -7.68
CA GLY A 704 -5.80 18.77 -7.26
C GLY A 704 -4.53 19.50 -7.74
N ARG A 705 -3.57 18.79 -8.32
CA ARG A 705 -2.22 19.27 -8.64
C ARG A 705 -2.05 19.75 -10.08
N THR A 706 -3.11 19.73 -10.88
CA THR A 706 -3.10 20.19 -12.27
C THR A 706 -4.43 20.86 -12.60
N LEU A 707 -4.39 22.00 -13.29
CA LEU A 707 -5.57 22.73 -13.74
C LEU A 707 -5.72 22.56 -15.26
N LEU A 708 -6.90 22.15 -15.70
CA LEU A 708 -7.28 21.99 -17.11
C LEU A 708 -8.08 23.22 -17.54
N LEU A 709 -7.70 23.86 -18.65
CA LEU A 709 -8.36 25.03 -19.23
C LEU A 709 -8.65 24.77 -20.72
N TRP A 710 -9.85 25.10 -21.20
CA TRP A 710 -10.24 24.90 -22.61
C TRP A 710 -11.29 25.88 -23.13
N ASN A 711 -11.33 26.04 -24.45
CA ASN A 711 -12.33 26.80 -25.20
C ASN A 711 -12.53 26.21 -26.62
N ASP A 712 -13.16 26.95 -27.53
CA ASP A 712 -13.38 26.60 -28.93
C ASP A 712 -12.10 26.63 -29.82
N ARG A 713 -10.92 26.77 -29.20
CA ARG A 713 -9.60 26.88 -29.86
C ARG A 713 -8.68 25.73 -29.49
N GLY A 714 -8.72 25.29 -28.22
CA GLY A 714 -7.95 24.16 -27.72
C GLY A 714 -8.08 23.94 -26.22
N ALA A 715 -7.25 23.03 -25.69
CA ALA A 715 -7.12 22.74 -24.27
C ALA A 715 -5.66 22.69 -23.83
N CYS A 716 -5.36 23.26 -22.66
CA CYS A 716 -4.06 23.22 -22.01
C CYS A 716 -4.16 22.78 -20.54
N SER A 717 -3.06 22.24 -20.00
CA SER A 717 -2.91 21.89 -18.59
C SER A 717 -1.80 22.71 -17.93
N TYR A 718 -2.07 23.26 -16.75
CA TYR A 718 -1.08 23.90 -15.87
C TYR A 718 -0.68 22.95 -14.73
N ASP A 719 0.60 22.67 -14.56
CA ASP A 719 1.13 21.88 -13.44
C ASP A 719 1.34 22.76 -12.21
N LEU A 720 0.60 22.45 -11.14
CA LEU A 720 0.56 23.23 -9.90
C LEU A 720 1.44 22.63 -8.80
N GLN A 721 2.15 21.52 -9.06
CA GLN A 721 3.07 20.92 -8.09
C GLN A 721 4.16 21.89 -7.64
N ASN A 722 4.63 22.77 -8.53
CA ASN A 722 5.56 23.84 -8.19
C ASN A 722 4.94 25.22 -8.44
N MET A 723 4.23 25.74 -7.42
CA MET A 723 3.60 27.07 -7.43
C MET A 723 4.58 28.25 -7.63
N LEU A 724 5.90 28.03 -7.58
CA LEU A 724 6.93 29.04 -7.90
C LEU A 724 7.38 29.00 -9.38
N ALA A 725 7.14 27.89 -10.07
CA ALA A 725 7.55 27.64 -11.46
C ALA A 725 6.50 26.79 -12.18
N ILE A 726 5.26 27.28 -12.21
CA ILE A 726 4.14 26.63 -12.88
C ILE A 726 4.45 26.53 -14.38
N SER A 727 4.53 25.31 -14.89
CA SER A 727 4.56 25.03 -16.32
C SER A 727 3.14 24.93 -16.85
N HIS A 728 2.97 25.24 -18.13
CA HIS A 728 1.78 24.90 -18.90
C HIS A 728 2.18 23.96 -20.04
N ARG A 729 1.18 23.30 -20.64
CA ARG A 729 1.34 22.47 -21.83
C ARG A 729 0.04 22.41 -22.62
N ILE A 730 0.12 22.53 -23.94
CA ILE A 730 -1.01 22.28 -24.82
C ILE A 730 -1.27 20.76 -24.93
N ILE A 731 -2.54 20.36 -24.85
CA ILE A 731 -2.96 18.96 -24.98
C ILE A 731 -3.44 18.70 -26.41
N THR A 732 -4.31 19.58 -26.93
CA THR A 732 -4.82 19.53 -28.30
C THR A 732 -5.43 20.88 -28.68
N PRO A 733 -5.21 21.37 -29.91
CA PRO A 733 -6.08 22.37 -30.52
C PRO A 733 -7.42 21.73 -30.93
N GLY A 734 -8.43 22.56 -31.21
CA GLY A 734 -9.74 22.16 -31.72
C GLY A 734 -10.92 22.83 -31.01
N ASP A 735 -12.13 22.60 -31.53
CA ASP A 735 -13.39 23.05 -30.93
C ASP A 735 -13.71 22.19 -29.70
N ILE A 736 -13.20 22.55 -28.51
CA ILE A 736 -13.31 21.72 -27.32
C ILE A 736 -14.67 21.94 -26.65
N LEU A 737 -15.55 20.95 -26.79
CA LEU A 737 -16.93 21.01 -26.31
C LEU A 737 -17.03 20.70 -24.81
N LEU A 738 -16.15 19.82 -24.29
CA LEU A 738 -16.08 19.47 -22.87
C LEU A 738 -14.76 18.74 -22.55
N ALA A 739 -14.24 18.91 -21.33
CA ALA A 739 -13.05 18.18 -20.88
C ALA A 739 -13.15 17.75 -19.39
N ALA A 740 -12.35 16.75 -18.99
CA ALA A 740 -12.22 16.28 -17.61
C ALA A 740 -10.81 15.75 -17.33
N GLY A 741 -10.25 16.04 -16.15
CA GLY A 741 -8.91 15.59 -15.71
C GLY A 741 -8.96 14.54 -14.59
N GLY A 742 -8.21 13.45 -14.74
CA GLY A 742 -8.02 12.39 -13.75
C GLY A 742 -6.90 12.72 -12.76
N THR A 743 -5.93 11.83 -12.60
CA THR A 743 -4.67 12.08 -11.86
C THR A 743 -3.51 12.25 -12.84
N ARG A 744 -3.48 11.47 -13.93
CA ARG A 744 -2.49 11.49 -15.02
C ARG A 744 -3.13 11.52 -16.41
N LYS A 745 -4.41 11.15 -16.56
CA LYS A 745 -5.15 11.19 -17.83
C LYS A 745 -6.06 12.41 -17.94
N SER A 746 -6.37 12.81 -19.17
CA SER A 746 -7.45 13.76 -19.47
C SER A 746 -8.34 13.23 -20.60
N GLY A 747 -9.66 13.34 -20.42
CA GLY A 747 -10.65 13.05 -21.44
C GLY A 747 -11.20 14.33 -22.05
N ILE A 748 -11.15 14.45 -23.38
CA ILE A 748 -11.48 15.68 -24.12
C ILE A 748 -12.46 15.34 -25.24
N VAL A 749 -13.59 16.04 -25.30
CA VAL A 749 -14.59 15.93 -26.37
C VAL A 749 -14.44 17.10 -27.33
N ILE A 750 -14.21 16.81 -28.61
CA ILE A 750 -13.89 17.77 -29.66
C ILE A 750 -14.96 17.72 -30.76
N GLY A 751 -15.42 18.89 -31.21
CA GLY A 751 -16.23 19.03 -32.41
C GLY A 751 -15.38 18.97 -33.67
N ASN A 752 -15.70 18.06 -34.60
CA ASN A 752 -15.09 17.98 -35.92
C ASN A 752 -16.17 18.01 -37.00
N GLY A 753 -16.76 19.21 -37.18
CA GLY A 753 -17.90 19.42 -38.07
C GLY A 753 -19.17 18.72 -37.54
N PRO A 754 -19.71 17.70 -38.24
CA PRO A 754 -20.83 16.91 -37.72
C PRO A 754 -20.40 15.77 -36.78
N ILE A 755 -19.11 15.41 -36.76
CA ILE A 755 -18.56 14.32 -35.94
C ILE A 755 -18.16 14.87 -34.57
N ILE A 756 -18.42 14.11 -33.51
CA ILE A 756 -18.00 14.43 -32.15
C ILE A 756 -17.02 13.34 -31.70
N LEU A 757 -15.78 13.73 -31.37
CA LEU A 757 -14.70 12.81 -31.03
C LEU A 757 -14.35 12.93 -29.54
N LEU A 758 -14.32 11.80 -28.85
CA LEU A 758 -13.70 11.68 -27.53
C LEU A 758 -12.24 11.22 -27.69
N ARG A 759 -11.31 11.98 -27.14
CA ARG A 759 -9.88 11.65 -27.04
C ARG A 759 -9.44 11.50 -25.59
N ILE A 760 -8.66 10.47 -25.30
CA ILE A 760 -8.04 10.23 -23.99
C ILE A 760 -6.53 10.39 -24.11
N PHE A 761 -5.95 11.35 -23.39
CA PHE A 761 -4.50 11.62 -23.33
C PHE A 761 -3.94 11.18 -21.96
N GLN A 762 -2.64 10.89 -21.89
CA GLN A 762 -1.97 10.50 -20.63
C GLN A 762 -0.61 11.19 -20.48
N GLY A 763 -0.43 11.90 -19.36
CA GLY A 763 0.81 12.62 -19.05
C GLY A 763 1.24 13.52 -20.19
N SER A 764 2.51 13.41 -20.61
CA SER A 764 3.14 14.23 -21.64
C SER A 764 2.90 13.77 -23.10
N THR A 765 2.08 12.74 -23.37
CA THR A 765 1.84 12.30 -24.76
C THR A 765 0.99 13.31 -25.52
N GLN A 766 1.46 13.79 -26.68
CA GLN A 766 0.65 14.58 -27.62
C GLN A 766 -0.34 13.69 -28.41
N ALA A 767 -0.01 12.42 -28.62
CA ALA A 767 -0.95 11.46 -29.18
C ALA A 767 -1.98 11.01 -28.12
N PRO A 768 -3.27 10.88 -28.45
CA PRO A 768 -4.25 10.22 -27.60
C PRO A 768 -4.01 8.70 -27.60
N ILE A 769 -4.26 8.06 -26.44
CA ILE A 769 -4.24 6.59 -26.29
C ILE A 769 -5.50 5.98 -26.91
N HIS A 770 -6.64 6.65 -26.72
CA HIS A 770 -7.93 6.25 -27.29
C HIS A 770 -8.56 7.44 -28.00
N GLU A 771 -9.07 7.21 -29.20
CA GLU A 771 -9.89 8.14 -29.98
C GLU A 771 -11.12 7.40 -30.49
N MET A 772 -12.31 7.98 -30.26
CA MET A 772 -13.59 7.33 -30.58
C MET A 772 -14.68 8.35 -30.89
N GLU A 773 -15.53 8.03 -31.86
CA GLU A 773 -16.72 8.82 -32.19
C GLU A 773 -17.83 8.59 -31.16
N ILE A 774 -18.55 9.66 -30.77
CA ILE A 774 -19.69 9.60 -29.86
C ILE A 774 -20.91 10.29 -30.48
N GLU A 775 -22.09 9.70 -30.30
CA GLU A 775 -23.36 10.11 -30.95
C GLU A 775 -23.81 11.55 -30.63
N GLN A 776 -23.40 12.07 -29.48
CA GLN A 776 -23.80 13.38 -28.95
C GLN A 776 -22.79 13.85 -27.88
N VAL A 777 -22.79 15.14 -27.59
CA VAL A 777 -22.00 15.70 -26.47
C VAL A 777 -22.65 15.24 -25.14
N PRO A 778 -21.88 14.72 -24.16
CA PRO A 778 -22.38 14.53 -22.80
C PRO A 778 -22.59 15.88 -22.09
N PHE A 779 -23.58 15.96 -21.21
CA PHE A 779 -23.86 17.17 -20.43
C PHE A 779 -22.76 17.48 -19.41
N VAL A 780 -22.09 16.44 -18.91
CA VAL A 780 -21.01 16.50 -17.92
C VAL A 780 -20.17 15.22 -18.00
N MET A 781 -18.88 15.33 -17.69
CA MET A 781 -17.95 14.22 -17.57
C MET A 781 -17.17 14.32 -16.26
N ALA A 782 -16.68 13.18 -15.77
CA ALA A 782 -15.67 13.10 -14.72
C ALA A 782 -14.70 11.95 -15.05
N LEU A 783 -13.43 12.05 -14.68
CA LEU A 783 -12.44 10.98 -14.79
C LEU A 783 -12.05 10.52 -13.38
N SER A 784 -11.82 9.24 -13.17
CA SER A 784 -11.56 8.68 -11.84
C SER A 784 -10.14 8.99 -11.35
N SER A 785 -9.95 9.11 -10.02
CA SER A 785 -8.65 9.45 -9.43
C SER A 785 -7.58 8.35 -9.52
N ASN A 786 -7.94 7.18 -10.04
CA ASN A 786 -6.99 6.13 -10.43
C ASN A 786 -6.67 6.11 -11.94
N ASP A 787 -7.20 7.03 -12.75
CA ASP A 787 -7.07 7.06 -14.22
C ASP A 787 -7.64 5.82 -14.94
N HIS A 788 -8.51 5.03 -14.32
CA HIS A 788 -9.09 3.84 -14.94
C HIS A 788 -10.38 4.15 -15.69
N TYR A 789 -11.28 4.97 -15.14
CA TYR A 789 -12.63 5.19 -15.67
C TYR A 789 -12.90 6.64 -16.07
N LEU A 790 -13.64 6.83 -17.16
CA LEU A 790 -14.25 8.11 -17.56
C LEU A 790 -15.78 7.94 -17.58
N ALA A 791 -16.48 8.71 -16.75
CA ALA A 791 -17.93 8.75 -16.71
C ALA A 791 -18.46 9.87 -17.61
N MET A 792 -19.38 9.54 -18.52
CA MET A 792 -20.03 10.47 -19.45
C MET A 792 -21.54 10.42 -19.29
N LYS A 793 -22.18 11.57 -19.08
CA LYS A 793 -23.62 11.65 -18.76
C LYS A 793 -24.45 12.26 -19.88
N PHE A 794 -25.46 11.52 -20.33
CA PHE A 794 -26.28 11.85 -21.50
C PHE A 794 -27.76 12.09 -21.16
N GLY A 795 -28.04 12.49 -19.91
CA GLY A 795 -29.38 12.84 -19.42
C GLY A 795 -30.03 11.71 -18.64
N ASN A 796 -30.54 10.69 -19.35
CA ASN A 796 -31.20 9.49 -18.77
C ASN A 796 -30.31 8.23 -18.76
N TYR A 797 -29.06 8.33 -19.19
CA TYR A 797 -28.05 7.29 -19.02
C TYR A 797 -26.66 7.88 -18.75
N VAL A 798 -25.78 7.04 -18.22
CA VAL A 798 -24.34 7.28 -18.09
C VAL A 798 -23.61 6.16 -18.85
N ARG A 799 -22.58 6.51 -19.62
CA ARG A 799 -21.58 5.55 -20.11
C ARG A 799 -20.34 5.66 -19.24
N ILE A 800 -19.86 4.55 -18.72
CA ILE A 800 -18.52 4.46 -18.14
C ILE A 800 -17.61 3.85 -19.20
N LEU A 801 -16.59 4.59 -19.60
CA LEU A 801 -15.49 4.08 -20.41
C LEU A 801 -14.38 3.58 -19.48
N ASP A 802 -13.97 2.33 -19.63
CA ASP A 802 -12.68 1.87 -19.15
C ASP A 802 -11.59 2.38 -20.11
N THR A 803 -10.72 3.23 -19.58
CA THR A 803 -9.64 3.91 -20.31
C THR A 803 -8.34 3.10 -20.36
N LEU A 804 -8.37 1.83 -19.97
CA LEU A 804 -7.33 0.82 -20.20
C LEU A 804 -7.74 -0.13 -21.33
N SER A 805 -8.95 -0.71 -21.26
CA SER A 805 -9.46 -1.66 -22.27
C SER A 805 -10.21 -1.03 -23.44
N GLY A 806 -10.69 0.22 -23.30
CA GLY A 806 -11.61 0.85 -24.25
C GLY A 806 -13.07 0.39 -24.11
N ALA A 807 -13.40 -0.44 -23.12
CA ALA A 807 -14.74 -1.02 -22.96
C ALA A 807 -15.78 -0.03 -22.39
N PHE A 808 -17.04 -0.18 -22.80
CA PHE A 808 -18.16 0.68 -22.41
C PHE A 808 -19.22 -0.02 -21.56
N PHE A 809 -19.39 0.41 -20.32
CA PHE A 809 -20.48 -0.01 -19.43
C PHE A 809 -21.64 0.98 -19.51
N HIS A 810 -22.84 0.48 -19.77
CA HIS A 810 -24.03 1.29 -20.03
C HIS A 810 -24.98 1.29 -18.83
N HIS A 811 -25.03 2.42 -18.13
CA HIS A 811 -25.80 2.62 -16.91
C HIS A 811 -27.08 3.39 -17.19
N LYS A 812 -28.21 2.69 -17.26
CA LYS A 812 -29.53 3.30 -17.48
C LYS A 812 -30.03 3.90 -16.16
N LEU A 813 -30.22 5.21 -16.13
CA LEU A 813 -30.78 5.90 -14.96
C LEU A 813 -32.29 5.62 -14.87
N PRO A 814 -32.92 5.80 -13.69
CA PRO A 814 -34.38 5.72 -13.56
C PRO A 814 -35.10 6.61 -14.60
N PRO A 815 -36.28 6.21 -15.12
CA PRO A 815 -37.07 7.03 -16.03
C PRO A 815 -37.64 8.25 -15.30
N GLN A 816 -37.55 9.43 -15.91
CA GLN A 816 -37.79 10.71 -15.23
C GLN A 816 -38.75 11.59 -16.04
N SER A 817 -39.82 12.04 -15.41
CA SER A 817 -40.82 12.93 -16.01
C SER A 817 -40.51 14.39 -15.68
N GLY A 818 -39.67 15.04 -16.50
CA GLY A 818 -39.30 16.44 -16.26
C GLY A 818 -38.48 17.06 -17.39
N ARG A 819 -38.01 18.28 -17.17
CA ARG A 819 -37.08 18.99 -18.07
C ARG A 819 -35.86 19.43 -17.27
N SER A 820 -34.73 18.76 -17.49
CA SER A 820 -33.42 19.18 -17.02
C SER A 820 -32.74 20.10 -18.05
N GLY A 821 -32.04 21.13 -17.60
CA GLY A 821 -31.06 21.87 -18.42
C GLY A 821 -29.66 21.27 -18.29
N PRO A 822 -28.66 21.71 -19.08
CA PRO A 822 -27.29 21.21 -18.98
C PRO A 822 -26.69 21.34 -17.56
N LYS A 823 -26.96 22.45 -16.87
CA LYS A 823 -26.53 22.71 -15.47
C LYS A 823 -27.26 21.89 -14.40
N ASP A 824 -28.25 21.11 -14.78
CA ASP A 824 -29.00 20.24 -13.87
C ASP A 824 -28.42 18.82 -13.81
N HIS A 825 -27.29 18.55 -14.49
CA HIS A 825 -26.62 17.25 -14.51
C HIS A 825 -25.25 17.30 -13.83
N LEU A 826 -24.99 16.36 -12.93
CA LEU A 826 -23.67 16.07 -12.36
C LEU A 826 -23.31 14.59 -12.49
N VAL A 827 -22.01 14.30 -12.50
CA VAL A 827 -21.42 12.96 -12.34
C VAL A 827 -20.08 13.07 -11.60
N THR A 828 -19.74 12.11 -10.75
CA THR A 828 -18.43 12.00 -10.11
C THR A 828 -18.13 10.55 -9.71
N PHE A 829 -16.87 10.23 -9.47
CA PHE A 829 -16.45 8.95 -8.88
C PHE A 829 -16.36 9.04 -7.36
N SER A 830 -16.41 7.87 -6.73
CA SER A 830 -16.04 7.62 -5.33
C SER A 830 -14.52 7.75 -5.10
N THR A 831 -14.13 7.91 -3.82
CA THR A 831 -12.73 7.96 -3.37
C THR A 831 -11.91 6.70 -3.69
N ASP A 832 -12.54 5.52 -3.69
CA ASP A 832 -11.94 4.24 -4.08
C ASP A 832 -11.94 4.01 -5.61
N CYS A 833 -12.69 4.83 -6.36
CA CYS A 833 -12.88 4.73 -7.81
C CYS A 833 -13.51 3.41 -8.29
N LEU A 834 -14.21 2.68 -7.41
CA LEU A 834 -14.95 1.47 -7.75
C LEU A 834 -16.41 1.79 -8.14
N SER A 835 -16.97 2.87 -7.59
CA SER A 835 -18.33 3.33 -7.89
C SER A 835 -18.38 4.78 -8.40
N PHE A 836 -19.51 5.19 -8.96
CA PHE A 836 -19.80 6.56 -9.34
C PHE A 836 -21.19 6.98 -8.85
N ALA A 837 -21.40 8.29 -8.70
CA ALA A 837 -22.73 8.87 -8.50
C ALA A 837 -23.08 9.86 -9.61
N ALA A 838 -24.36 9.90 -9.99
CA ALA A 838 -24.86 10.74 -11.06
C ALA A 838 -26.16 11.44 -10.64
N ALA A 839 -26.07 12.69 -10.18
CA ALA A 839 -27.23 13.50 -9.79
C ALA A 839 -27.85 14.23 -10.99
N THR A 840 -29.19 14.24 -11.09
CA THR A 840 -29.92 15.11 -12.03
C THR A 840 -31.12 15.77 -11.34
N ARG A 841 -31.33 17.06 -11.60
CA ARG A 841 -32.57 17.80 -11.25
C ARG A 841 -33.56 17.75 -12.43
N PHE A 842 -34.81 17.39 -12.18
CA PHE A 842 -35.84 17.25 -13.25
C PHE A 842 -37.06 18.16 -13.06
N GLU A 843 -37.25 18.66 -11.85
CA GLU A 843 -38.29 19.59 -11.41
C GLU A 843 -37.61 20.62 -10.49
N PRO A 844 -38.20 21.82 -10.25
CA PRO A 844 -37.63 22.78 -9.30
C PRO A 844 -37.39 22.19 -7.90
N GLU A 845 -38.13 21.15 -7.52
CA GLU A 845 -38.19 20.55 -6.17
C GLU A 845 -37.64 19.13 -6.06
N LYS A 846 -37.13 18.50 -7.14
CA LYS A 846 -36.59 17.12 -7.08
C LYS A 846 -35.23 16.94 -7.76
N VAL A 847 -34.30 16.33 -7.03
CA VAL A 847 -33.02 15.82 -7.54
C VAL A 847 -32.93 14.33 -7.21
N VAL A 848 -32.68 13.53 -8.24
CA VAL A 848 -32.42 12.09 -8.10
C VAL A 848 -30.93 11.83 -8.34
N THR A 849 -30.29 11.18 -7.37
CA THR A 849 -28.89 10.77 -7.44
C THR A 849 -28.81 9.26 -7.54
N TYR A 850 -28.37 8.77 -8.69
CA TYR A 850 -28.07 7.37 -8.92
C TYR A 850 -26.65 7.05 -8.43
N PHE A 851 -26.45 5.85 -7.89
CA PHE A 851 -25.17 5.31 -7.41
C PHE A 851 -24.98 3.91 -7.98
N CYS A 852 -23.81 3.60 -8.56
CA CYS A 852 -23.53 2.26 -9.07
C CYS A 852 -22.03 1.95 -9.16
N GLU A 853 -21.67 0.68 -9.12
CA GLU A 853 -20.35 0.14 -9.46
C GLU A 853 -20.01 0.44 -10.93
N CYS A 854 -18.77 0.82 -11.24
CA CYS A 854 -18.38 1.27 -12.58
C CYS A 854 -18.65 0.23 -13.68
N GLN A 855 -18.35 -1.05 -13.40
CA GLN A 855 -18.47 -2.15 -14.36
C GLN A 855 -19.83 -2.88 -14.34
N ASN A 856 -20.63 -2.72 -13.28
CA ASN A 856 -21.77 -3.58 -12.98
C ASN A 856 -23.10 -2.80 -12.94
N PRO A 857 -23.71 -2.49 -14.10
CA PRO A 857 -24.95 -1.71 -14.17
C PRO A 857 -26.19 -2.39 -13.57
N SER A 858 -26.06 -3.62 -13.04
CA SER A 858 -27.14 -4.29 -12.31
C SER A 858 -27.22 -3.86 -10.83
N ASN A 859 -26.10 -3.47 -10.21
CA ASN A 859 -26.06 -3.07 -8.79
C ASN A 859 -26.29 -1.56 -8.61
N GLY A 860 -27.32 -1.03 -9.29
CA GLY A 860 -27.64 0.40 -9.32
C GLY A 860 -28.71 0.80 -8.30
N GLY A 861 -28.36 1.66 -7.34
CA GLY A 861 -29.30 2.27 -6.41
C GLY A 861 -29.58 3.75 -6.73
N PHE A 862 -30.61 4.33 -6.11
CA PHE A 862 -30.83 5.78 -6.18
C PHE A 862 -31.35 6.37 -4.88
N VAL A 863 -31.00 7.63 -4.66
CA VAL A 863 -31.50 8.48 -3.57
C VAL A 863 -32.26 9.64 -4.21
N GLU A 864 -33.55 9.75 -3.90
CA GLU A 864 -34.30 10.97 -4.15
C GLU A 864 -34.04 11.97 -3.02
N SER A 865 -33.81 13.23 -3.39
CA SER A 865 -33.59 14.33 -2.48
C SER A 865 -34.53 15.47 -2.86
N SER A 866 -35.14 16.09 -1.85
CA SER A 866 -35.90 17.32 -2.01
C SER A 866 -34.96 18.39 -2.53
N ALA A 867 -35.08 18.75 -3.80
CA ALA A 867 -34.31 19.85 -4.34
C ALA A 867 -34.82 21.16 -3.72
N PRO A 868 -33.92 22.11 -3.47
CA PRO A 868 -34.32 23.45 -3.10
C PRO A 868 -35.14 24.11 -4.19
N PHE A 869 -36.27 24.69 -3.79
CA PHE A 869 -37.12 25.54 -4.63
C PHE A 869 -36.25 26.63 -5.28
N GLY A 870 -36.08 26.56 -6.60
CA GLY A 870 -35.31 27.53 -7.38
C GLY A 870 -36.22 28.43 -8.20
N LEU A 871 -35.93 29.73 -8.20
CA LEU A 871 -36.58 30.71 -9.08
C LEU A 871 -35.89 30.74 -10.45
N VAL A 872 -36.53 31.41 -11.43
CA VAL A 872 -35.95 31.68 -12.75
C VAL A 872 -34.75 32.62 -12.58
N GLY A 873 -33.55 32.04 -12.46
CA GLY A 873 -32.31 32.75 -12.14
C GLY A 873 -31.32 31.93 -11.29
N ASP A 874 -31.78 30.87 -10.62
CA ASP A 874 -30.90 29.95 -9.88
C ASP A 874 -30.19 28.95 -10.82
N ASP A 875 -28.92 28.68 -10.55
CA ASP A 875 -27.99 28.07 -11.52
C ASP A 875 -27.96 26.52 -11.49
N GLY A 876 -28.87 25.88 -10.72
CA GLY A 876 -29.06 24.43 -10.66
C GLY A 876 -28.19 23.70 -9.63
N LEU A 877 -27.74 22.48 -9.97
CA LEU A 877 -26.82 21.66 -9.17
C LEU A 877 -25.37 22.15 -9.32
N SER A 878 -24.63 22.41 -8.24
CA SER A 878 -23.26 22.94 -8.33
C SER A 878 -22.20 21.86 -8.32
N SER A 879 -22.22 20.97 -7.32
CA SER A 879 -21.26 19.89 -7.23
C SER A 879 -21.80 18.71 -6.42
N ILE A 880 -21.19 17.54 -6.63
CA ILE A 880 -21.42 16.32 -5.88
C ILE A 880 -20.05 15.69 -5.59
N VAL A 881 -19.84 15.25 -4.36
CA VAL A 881 -18.63 14.52 -3.92
C VAL A 881 -19.04 13.23 -3.24
N VAL A 882 -18.31 12.13 -3.50
CA VAL A 882 -18.71 10.77 -3.14
C VAL A 882 -17.59 10.04 -2.41
N SER A 883 -17.96 9.36 -1.34
CA SER A 883 -17.24 8.26 -0.71
C SER A 883 -18.14 7.01 -0.75
N ASP A 884 -17.59 5.86 -0.37
CA ASP A 884 -17.99 4.48 -0.68
C ASP A 884 -19.52 4.27 -0.81
N ASN A 885 -20.29 4.71 0.19
CA ASN A 885 -21.76 4.61 0.23
C ASN A 885 -22.44 5.93 0.68
N SER A 886 -21.76 7.07 0.54
CA SER A 886 -22.30 8.38 0.91
C SER A 886 -21.76 9.52 0.06
N ALA A 887 -22.62 10.49 -0.23
CA ALA A 887 -22.27 11.70 -0.98
C ALA A 887 -22.69 12.97 -0.26
N LEU A 888 -22.05 14.09 -0.59
CA LEU A 888 -22.62 15.42 -0.36
C LEU A 888 -23.02 16.01 -1.71
N LEU A 889 -24.30 16.34 -1.84
CA LEU A 889 -24.84 17.11 -2.97
C LEU A 889 -24.96 18.58 -2.57
N THR A 890 -24.52 19.49 -3.43
CA THR A 890 -24.73 20.93 -3.24
C THR A 890 -25.35 21.61 -4.46
N THR A 891 -25.92 22.80 -4.24
CA THR A 891 -26.61 23.55 -5.28
C THR A 891 -26.23 25.04 -5.23
N PHE A 892 -26.51 25.76 -6.31
CA PHE A 892 -26.45 27.23 -6.32
C PHE A 892 -27.87 27.79 -6.43
N THR A 893 -28.62 27.70 -5.33
CA THR A 893 -30.04 28.10 -5.25
C THR A 893 -30.37 28.78 -3.91
N GLU A 894 -31.43 29.58 -3.83
CA GLU A 894 -31.71 30.37 -2.61
C GLU A 894 -32.06 29.53 -1.37
N LYS A 895 -32.58 28.32 -1.55
CA LYS A 895 -32.98 27.41 -0.47
C LYS A 895 -32.08 26.17 -0.35
N GLY A 896 -30.97 26.18 -1.10
CA GLY A 896 -30.09 25.05 -1.44
C GLY A 896 -29.06 24.57 -0.45
N TYR A 897 -29.42 24.47 0.83
CA TYR A 897 -28.54 23.88 1.84
C TYR A 897 -27.97 22.52 1.39
N PRO A 898 -26.67 22.27 1.56
CA PRO A 898 -26.04 20.99 1.23
C PRO A 898 -26.77 19.78 1.82
N ALA A 899 -26.88 18.70 1.07
CA ALA A 899 -27.56 17.48 1.48
C ALA A 899 -26.61 16.27 1.45
N TYR A 900 -26.44 15.64 2.60
CA TYR A 900 -25.84 14.31 2.68
C TYR A 900 -26.82 13.28 2.12
N LEU A 901 -26.33 12.45 1.22
CA LEU A 901 -27.05 11.32 0.65
C LEU A 901 -26.35 10.05 1.12
N THR A 902 -27.10 9.08 1.63
CA THR A 902 -26.54 7.80 2.09
C THR A 902 -27.37 6.64 1.54
N LEU A 903 -26.68 5.64 1.01
CA LEU A 903 -27.28 4.44 0.42
C LEU A 903 -26.73 3.21 1.15
N LEU A 904 -27.47 2.69 2.13
CA LEU A 904 -27.02 1.56 2.96
C LEU A 904 -28.02 0.41 2.89
N GLY A 905 -27.61 -0.73 2.32
CA GLY A 905 -28.40 -1.97 2.32
C GLY A 905 -29.81 -1.82 1.75
N GLY A 906 -29.94 -1.13 0.61
CA GLY A 906 -31.23 -0.83 -0.03
C GLY A 906 -32.04 0.31 0.62
N ARG A 907 -31.57 0.88 1.74
CA ARG A 907 -32.16 2.11 2.32
C ARG A 907 -31.43 3.33 1.80
N SER A 908 -32.12 4.11 0.97
CA SER A 908 -31.72 5.47 0.61
C SER A 908 -32.18 6.47 1.67
N SER A 909 -31.36 7.49 1.93
CA SER A 909 -31.73 8.61 2.79
C SER A 909 -31.05 9.90 2.33
N SER A 910 -31.76 11.02 2.48
CA SER A 910 -31.29 12.37 2.17
C SER A 910 -31.44 13.24 3.42
N ARG A 911 -30.38 13.93 3.83
CA ARG A 911 -30.33 14.73 5.05
C ARG A 911 -29.58 16.04 4.84
N VAL A 912 -30.26 17.16 5.08
CA VAL A 912 -29.64 18.50 5.05
C VAL A 912 -28.54 18.61 6.12
N LEU A 913 -27.38 19.15 5.71
CA LEU A 913 -26.23 19.50 6.54
C LEU A 913 -26.64 20.44 7.67
N ARG A 914 -26.49 20.02 8.94
CA ARG A 914 -26.91 20.83 10.09
C ARG A 914 -25.84 21.83 10.53
N ASP A 915 -25.69 22.90 9.77
CA ASP A 915 -25.10 24.14 10.30
C ASP A 915 -26.09 24.79 11.29
N LYS A 916 -25.75 24.75 12.59
CA LYS A 916 -26.56 25.34 13.68
C LYS A 916 -26.81 26.85 13.51
N ASN A 917 -25.93 27.55 12.80
CA ASN A 917 -25.90 28.99 12.67
C ASN A 917 -26.20 29.46 11.23
N GLN A 918 -26.43 28.54 10.28
CA GLN A 918 -26.63 28.80 8.85
C GLN A 918 -25.54 29.69 8.22
N GLN A 919 -24.30 29.60 8.70
CA GLN A 919 -23.14 30.35 8.21
C GLN A 919 -22.74 29.94 6.80
N VAL A 920 -22.72 28.63 6.51
CA VAL A 920 -22.44 28.06 5.17
C VAL A 920 -23.36 28.67 4.11
N GLY A 921 -24.65 28.80 4.44
CA GLY A 921 -25.68 29.29 3.53
C GLY A 921 -26.19 28.22 2.55
N SER A 922 -26.95 28.69 1.55
CA SER A 922 -27.70 27.88 0.60
C SER A 922 -27.16 27.91 -0.84
N ARG A 923 -26.35 28.90 -1.20
CA ARG A 923 -25.71 29.02 -2.51
C ARG A 923 -24.24 28.61 -2.42
N ILE A 924 -23.92 27.39 -2.85
CA ILE A 924 -22.56 26.84 -2.89
C ILE A 924 -22.05 26.89 -4.33
N HIS A 925 -20.93 27.57 -4.57
CA HIS A 925 -20.31 27.67 -5.88
C HIS A 925 -19.75 26.31 -6.34
N SER A 926 -18.94 25.66 -5.51
CA SER A 926 -18.33 24.35 -5.74
C SER A 926 -17.88 23.71 -4.41
N THR A 927 -17.55 22.42 -4.45
CA THR A 927 -17.06 21.62 -3.31
C THR A 927 -15.94 20.68 -3.75
N ALA A 928 -14.91 20.52 -2.93
CA ALA A 928 -13.84 19.55 -3.17
C ALA A 928 -13.63 18.64 -1.96
N LEU A 929 -13.43 17.35 -2.23
CA LEU A 929 -13.12 16.32 -1.25
C LEU A 929 -11.65 15.92 -1.47
N CYS A 930 -10.83 15.84 -0.42
CA CYS A 930 -9.45 15.37 -0.57
C CYS A 930 -9.41 13.88 -0.93
N ALA A 931 -8.34 13.42 -1.59
CA ALA A 931 -8.23 12.04 -2.10
C ALA A 931 -8.39 10.92 -1.04
N THR A 932 -8.20 11.23 0.24
CA THR A 932 -8.42 10.31 1.38
C THR A 932 -9.87 10.24 1.87
N GLY A 933 -10.78 11.09 1.36
CA GLY A 933 -12.17 11.24 1.84
C GLY A 933 -12.31 11.89 3.22
N GLN A 934 -11.20 12.20 3.90
CA GLN A 934 -11.20 12.65 5.30
C GLN A 934 -11.55 14.13 5.49
N ASN A 935 -11.34 14.99 4.48
CA ASN A 935 -11.58 16.43 4.56
C ASN A 935 -12.30 16.93 3.30
N LEU A 936 -13.17 17.91 3.51
CA LEU A 936 -14.06 18.48 2.50
C LEU A 936 -14.10 20.01 2.63
N ALA A 937 -13.88 20.69 1.52
CA ALA A 937 -14.02 22.14 1.39
C ALA A 937 -15.32 22.53 0.67
N LEU A 938 -16.01 23.55 1.18
CA LEU A 938 -17.17 24.18 0.54
C LEU A 938 -16.86 25.67 0.28
N LEU A 939 -17.19 26.19 -0.91
CA LEU A 939 -17.13 27.62 -1.21
C LEU A 939 -18.55 28.18 -1.41
N ASN A 940 -18.98 29.15 -0.61
CA ASN A 940 -20.29 29.79 -0.75
C ASN A 940 -20.29 31.06 -1.64
N ASP A 941 -21.48 31.59 -1.94
CA ASP A 941 -21.69 32.82 -2.73
C ASP A 941 -21.14 34.11 -2.08
N ARG A 942 -20.79 34.06 -0.80
CA ARG A 942 -20.07 35.13 -0.08
C ARG A 942 -18.55 35.04 -0.28
N ASN A 943 -18.08 34.06 -1.08
CA ASN A 943 -16.69 33.66 -1.26
C ASN A 943 -16.00 33.24 0.05
N GLU A 944 -16.74 32.62 0.97
CA GLU A 944 -16.26 32.11 2.25
C GLU A 944 -15.99 30.60 2.13
N ILE A 945 -14.83 30.15 2.62
CA ILE A 945 -14.46 28.73 2.62
C ILE A 945 -14.82 28.12 3.97
N PHE A 946 -15.56 27.00 3.92
CA PHE A 946 -15.87 26.16 5.06
C PHE A 946 -15.19 24.79 4.90
N TRP A 947 -14.81 24.23 6.03
CA TRP A 947 -14.08 22.97 6.14
C TRP A 947 -14.89 21.97 6.96
N ILE A 948 -14.99 20.73 6.48
CA ILE A 948 -15.65 19.63 7.17
C ILE A 948 -14.66 18.47 7.28
N GLU A 949 -14.32 18.12 8.52
CA GLU A 949 -13.50 16.95 8.85
C GLU A 949 -14.41 15.72 9.00
N SER A 950 -14.00 14.59 8.45
CA SER A 950 -14.75 13.32 8.40
C SER A 950 -16.21 13.51 7.93
N PRO A 951 -16.44 14.08 6.73
CA PRO A 951 -17.77 14.51 6.27
C PRO A 951 -18.83 13.40 6.28
N PHE A 952 -18.42 12.15 6.00
CA PHE A 952 -19.31 10.98 5.97
C PHE A 952 -19.27 10.14 7.25
N GLY A 953 -18.59 10.62 8.30
CA GLY A 953 -18.47 9.96 9.60
C GLY A 953 -19.47 10.52 10.64
N LYS A 954 -18.99 10.74 11.87
CA LYS A 954 -19.74 11.50 12.88
C LYS A 954 -19.77 12.98 12.45
N GLU A 955 -20.88 13.39 11.84
CA GLU A 955 -21.20 14.75 11.38
C GLU A 955 -20.58 15.86 12.28
N ARG A 956 -19.50 16.48 11.80
CA ARG A 956 -18.90 17.67 12.41
C ARG A 956 -19.55 18.92 11.82
N ALA A 957 -19.63 19.98 12.63
CA ALA A 957 -20.09 21.28 12.15
C ALA A 957 -19.08 21.86 11.15
N PRO A 958 -19.52 22.48 10.03
CA PRO A 958 -18.61 23.15 9.11
C PRO A 958 -17.89 24.32 9.78
N THR A 959 -16.55 24.30 9.73
CA THR A 959 -15.71 25.36 10.30
C THR A 959 -15.33 26.36 9.22
N ARG A 960 -15.66 27.64 9.39
CA ARG A 960 -15.20 28.70 8.49
C ARG A 960 -13.68 28.85 8.60
N VAL A 961 -12.96 28.61 7.51
CA VAL A 961 -11.49 28.72 7.43
C VAL A 961 -11.05 30.10 6.94
N GLY A 962 -11.83 30.75 6.07
CA GLY A 962 -11.53 32.13 5.65
C GLY A 962 -12.44 32.65 4.54
N SER A 963 -11.97 33.63 3.77
CA SER A 963 -12.68 34.14 2.59
C SER A 963 -11.76 34.73 1.52
N ILE A 964 -12.26 34.75 0.29
CA ILE A 964 -11.55 35.24 -0.89
C ILE A 964 -12.12 36.59 -1.31
N LYS A 965 -11.22 37.57 -1.52
CA LYS A 965 -11.55 38.86 -2.14
C LYS A 965 -11.76 38.69 -3.65
N ARG A 966 -12.92 38.16 -4.03
CA ARG A 966 -13.48 38.14 -5.39
C ARG A 966 -14.65 39.13 -5.43
N GLU A 967 -14.86 39.82 -6.54
CA GLU A 967 -16.07 40.64 -6.72
C GLU A 967 -17.33 39.74 -6.61
N LYS A 968 -18.48 40.29 -6.21
CA LYS A 968 -19.73 39.50 -6.05
C LYS A 968 -20.29 39.07 -7.41
N SER A 969 -19.70 38.03 -8.00
CA SER A 969 -20.18 37.42 -9.23
C SER A 969 -21.40 36.55 -8.95
N VAL A 970 -22.43 36.73 -9.78
CA VAL A 970 -23.67 35.94 -9.76
C VAL A 970 -23.45 34.54 -10.37
N LYS A 971 -22.27 34.25 -10.93
CA LYS A 971 -21.99 33.04 -11.71
C LYS A 971 -20.97 32.09 -11.07
N ARG A 972 -21.15 30.81 -11.40
CA ARG A 972 -20.16 29.74 -11.27
C ARG A 972 -19.05 29.86 -12.31
N GLU A 973 -18.16 30.80 -12.06
CA GLU A 973 -16.88 30.93 -12.74
C GLU A 973 -15.79 30.75 -11.65
N VAL A 974 -15.88 29.66 -10.87
CA VAL A 974 -14.94 29.29 -9.80
C VAL A 974 -14.86 27.77 -9.66
N GLU A 975 -13.66 27.24 -9.71
CA GLU A 975 -13.34 25.85 -9.40
C GLU A 975 -12.55 25.76 -8.09
N ILE A 976 -12.71 24.66 -7.35
CA ILE A 976 -11.90 24.39 -6.15
C ILE A 976 -11.41 22.94 -6.14
N ALA A 977 -10.24 22.69 -5.53
CA ALA A 977 -9.67 21.36 -5.36
C ALA A 977 -8.91 21.22 -4.03
N MET A 978 -8.68 19.98 -3.60
CA MET A 978 -7.90 19.64 -2.40
C MET A 978 -6.74 18.71 -2.78
N PRO A 979 -5.57 19.26 -3.17
CA PRO A 979 -4.41 18.45 -3.56
C PRO A 979 -3.78 17.68 -2.40
N ASN A 980 -4.02 18.13 -1.17
CA ASN A 980 -3.50 17.59 0.08
C ASN A 980 -4.62 17.53 1.14
N SER A 981 -4.33 17.00 2.33
CA SER A 981 -5.32 16.83 3.40
C SER A 981 -5.59 18.11 4.19
N ASP A 982 -4.81 19.17 4.01
CA ASP A 982 -4.79 20.44 4.74
C ASP A 982 -4.94 21.68 3.82
N GLU A 983 -4.89 21.49 2.50
CA GLU A 983 -4.82 22.55 1.49
C GLU A 983 -6.06 22.58 0.58
N VAL A 984 -6.52 23.80 0.25
CA VAL A 984 -7.53 24.06 -0.79
C VAL A 984 -6.95 25.01 -1.83
N LEU A 985 -6.98 24.60 -3.10
CA LEU A 985 -6.78 25.50 -4.23
C LEU A 985 -8.13 26.03 -4.71
N VAL A 986 -8.17 27.32 -5.06
CA VAL A 986 -9.34 27.99 -5.64
C VAL A 986 -8.92 28.77 -6.87
N PHE A 987 -9.53 28.48 -8.01
CA PHE A 987 -9.27 29.12 -9.29
C PHE A 987 -10.53 29.85 -9.80
N TRP A 988 -10.37 31.08 -10.30
CA TRP A 988 -11.43 31.78 -11.03
C TRP A 988 -10.85 32.67 -12.12
N ILE A 989 -11.68 33.05 -13.08
CA ILE A 989 -11.32 34.00 -14.13
C ILE A 989 -11.76 35.41 -13.75
N TYR A 990 -10.90 36.40 -13.94
CA TYR A 990 -11.16 37.80 -13.64
C TYR A 990 -10.50 38.71 -14.67
N LYS A 991 -11.31 39.51 -15.39
CA LYS A 991 -10.86 40.51 -16.39
C LYS A 991 -9.86 39.97 -17.42
N GLY A 992 -10.07 38.73 -17.88
CA GLY A 992 -9.21 38.08 -18.88
C GLY A 992 -7.94 37.42 -18.32
N LYS A 993 -7.78 37.34 -16.99
CA LYS A 993 -6.72 36.56 -16.33
C LYS A 993 -7.28 35.42 -15.52
N GLY A 994 -6.53 34.32 -15.42
CA GLY A 994 -6.77 33.29 -14.42
C GLY A 994 -6.21 33.74 -13.08
N ILE A 995 -6.94 33.54 -11.99
CA ILE A 995 -6.49 33.86 -10.63
C ILE A 995 -6.55 32.59 -9.79
N LEU A 996 -5.39 32.13 -9.34
CA LEU A 996 -5.23 30.97 -8.46
C LEU A 996 -4.90 31.43 -7.03
N VAL A 997 -5.52 30.80 -6.04
CA VAL A 997 -5.29 31.05 -4.61
C VAL A 997 -5.20 29.73 -3.86
N THR A 998 -4.17 29.60 -3.02
CA THR A 998 -4.07 28.55 -1.99
C THR A 998 -4.65 29.06 -0.68
N MET A 999 -5.43 28.23 0.01
CA MET A 999 -5.85 28.43 1.40
C MET A 999 -5.65 27.15 2.21
N GLY A 1000 -4.83 27.23 3.27
CA GLY A 1000 -4.63 26.13 4.20
C GLY A 1000 -5.71 26.10 5.30
N ARG A 1001 -5.93 24.92 5.89
CA ARG A 1001 -6.92 24.63 6.95
C ARG A 1001 -6.86 25.58 8.16
N GLY A 1002 -5.69 26.15 8.47
CA GLY A 1002 -5.51 27.17 9.50
C GLY A 1002 -5.93 28.60 9.11
N GLY A 1003 -6.53 28.81 7.94
CA GLY A 1003 -6.96 30.12 7.43
C GLY A 1003 -5.86 30.94 6.77
N GLY A 1004 -4.62 30.44 6.77
CA GLY A 1004 -3.51 31.00 6.00
C GLY A 1004 -3.83 30.98 4.50
N LYS A 1005 -3.57 32.10 3.82
CA LYS A 1005 -3.88 32.30 2.40
C LYS A 1005 -2.65 32.80 1.65
N SER A 1006 -2.37 32.23 0.47
CA SER A 1006 -1.29 32.69 -0.41
C SER A 1006 -1.62 34.05 -1.07
N LYS A 1007 -0.59 34.72 -1.58
CA LYS A 1007 -0.79 35.81 -2.55
C LYS A 1007 -1.51 35.24 -3.78
N PRO A 1008 -2.54 35.91 -4.33
CA PRO A 1008 -3.15 35.47 -5.58
C PRO A 1008 -2.09 35.42 -6.68
N LEU A 1009 -2.07 34.31 -7.41
CA LEU A 1009 -1.18 34.06 -8.52
C LEU A 1009 -1.97 34.25 -9.82
N GLU A 1010 -1.48 35.12 -10.69
CA GLU A 1010 -2.07 35.31 -12.01
C GLU A 1010 -1.54 34.21 -12.95
N LEU A 1011 -2.45 33.49 -13.60
CA LEU A 1011 -2.16 32.58 -14.70
C LEU A 1011 -2.59 33.25 -16.01
N ASP A 1012 -1.80 33.05 -17.07
CA ASP A 1012 -2.30 33.32 -18.41
C ASP A 1012 -3.48 32.39 -18.71
N ILE A 1013 -4.44 32.89 -19.49
CA ILE A 1013 -5.61 32.13 -19.97
C ILE A 1013 -5.96 32.51 -21.41
N ASP A 1014 -5.14 33.34 -22.07
CA ASP A 1014 -5.30 33.64 -23.48
C ASP A 1014 -4.83 32.43 -24.29
N LEU A 1015 -5.77 31.51 -24.52
CA LEU A 1015 -5.51 30.27 -25.26
C LEU A 1015 -5.13 30.55 -26.72
N ASP A 1016 -5.53 31.68 -27.32
CA ASP A 1016 -5.05 32.05 -28.65
C ASP A 1016 -3.54 32.40 -28.57
N HIS A 1017 -3.11 33.25 -27.61
CA HIS A 1017 -1.68 33.57 -27.37
C HIS A 1017 -0.84 32.32 -27.04
N LEU A 1018 -1.34 31.42 -26.19
CA LEU A 1018 -0.63 30.19 -25.82
C LEU A 1018 -0.49 29.25 -27.03
N LEU A 1019 -1.54 29.06 -27.82
CA LEU A 1019 -1.53 28.22 -29.04
C LEU A 1019 -0.67 28.82 -30.18
N GLU A 1020 -0.38 30.12 -30.16
CA GLU A 1020 0.56 30.78 -31.08
C GLU A 1020 2.03 30.70 -30.61
N SER A 1021 2.31 30.09 -29.44
CA SER A 1021 3.65 30.07 -28.81
C SER A 1021 4.40 28.72 -28.84
N GLU A 1022 3.75 27.62 -29.25
CA GLU A 1022 4.36 26.31 -29.57
C GLU A 1022 4.63 26.14 -31.07
#